data_AF-J7QQ44-F1
#
_entry.id   AF-J7QQ44-F1
#
_cell.length_a   1.000
_cell.length_b   1.000
_cell.length_c   1.000
_cell.angle_alpha   90.00
_cell.angle_beta   90.00
_cell.angle_gamma   90.00
#
_symmetry.space_group_name_H-M   'P 1'
#
loop_
_entity.id
_entity.type
_entity.pdbx_description
1 polymer ?
#
loop_
_entity_poly.entity_id
_entity_poly.type
_entity_poly.pdbx_seq_one_letter_code
_entity_poly.pdbx_strand_id
1 'polypeptide(L)'
;MNFLPIDSVASSASQIKDELPPQPFRRRTFADSSAVRRASPSPRGTAPRSIPVEIAFLSAYGVPEQVLQFAAATARRQGVCADQALLAEGLVGEDVFYRALAKHLDVEFIDGPVDVSASGVAAVECGYARIRDPSSGFLWLFAPSGSGVFRLMSARRAARGRPLFAITTRTRFLEAVRRADPAGVARNAAFLVERVDRDLCARGGLRRGQVGLLLVALIVLAASLYAPFFFLRLASSLLLAGAFFCGVFLRLFACVASRQRCADAEPLESEARLPIYTIVLALYQEAAVARQLARAIDRFDYPRAKLDIKFIIEADDEPTAAALKAHPPHAPHEIVVAPEGAPRTKPRALNVAMPLARGSLVAVFDAEDLPEPRQLRRAATLFAASPPSVACLQASLVIDNGELNWMTAMFALEYAALFDVYNKGLAAMRMPLFLGGTSNHFRIEALRDIGFWDAFNVTEDADLGLRLARAGFEVRTFASQTFEEAPAVFGALVKQRTRWFKGWMQTFIVHCRRPMRLFVDLGSRRAIAVLAMFASGLFGPLLGPFLAARMIYDAIFGALLAPVAPLEIALSTLWCCLAIAGAVSLILPLAMGMRRRRLTRFRPALIYLPMWLMMLSIAAWRALYELWRRPFHWEKTEHGLTMRGAVEAEIEVDPFVSREEPLFDQEAGA
;
A
#
# COMPACT_ATOMS: atom_id res chain seq x y z
N MET A 1 -2.51 -43.56 -25.47
CA MET A 1 -1.88 -43.64 -26.80
C MET A 1 -1.09 -42.36 -27.03
N ASN A 2 0.18 -42.52 -27.41
CA ASN A 2 1.19 -41.55 -27.84
C ASN A 2 1.57 -40.40 -26.89
N PHE A 3 2.50 -40.71 -25.99
CA PHE A 3 3.44 -39.75 -25.38
C PHE A 3 4.57 -39.45 -26.38
N LEU A 4 4.94 -38.18 -26.54
CA LEU A 4 6.21 -37.77 -27.15
C LEU A 4 7.11 -37.12 -26.07
N PRO A 5 8.44 -37.31 -26.11
CA PRO A 5 9.36 -36.96 -25.03
C PRO A 5 9.86 -35.50 -25.14
N ILE A 6 10.06 -34.87 -23.97
CA ILE A 6 10.71 -33.57 -23.82
C ILE A 6 12.21 -33.84 -23.69
N ASP A 7 12.94 -33.75 -24.80
CA ASP A 7 14.39 -33.58 -24.85
C ASP A 7 14.75 -32.81 -26.12
N SER A 8 14.69 -31.48 -26.05
CA SER A 8 15.48 -30.54 -26.84
C SER A 8 15.03 -29.12 -26.52
N VAL A 9 15.74 -28.43 -25.61
CA VAL A 9 16.20 -27.03 -25.73
C VAL A 9 17.13 -26.81 -24.52
N ALA A 10 18.31 -27.43 -24.57
CA ALA A 10 19.43 -27.15 -23.67
C ALA A 10 20.73 -27.24 -24.47
N SER A 11 20.80 -26.49 -25.57
CA SER A 11 22.03 -26.26 -26.35
C SER A 11 21.86 -25.07 -27.30
N SER A 12 21.70 -23.88 -26.75
CA SER A 12 21.99 -22.61 -27.46
C SER A 12 21.97 -21.45 -26.47
N ALA A 13 22.90 -21.50 -25.52
CA ALA A 13 23.25 -20.36 -24.68
C ALA A 13 24.76 -20.10 -24.81
N SER A 14 25.18 -19.62 -25.99
CA SER A 14 26.36 -18.80 -26.11
C SER A 14 26.17 -17.82 -27.27
N GLN A 15 26.49 -16.55 -27.01
CA GLN A 15 26.48 -15.42 -27.92
C GLN A 15 25.09 -14.89 -28.33
N ILE A 16 24.64 -13.83 -27.65
CA ILE A 16 24.24 -12.54 -28.27
C ILE A 16 24.49 -11.46 -27.22
N LYS A 17 25.38 -10.53 -27.55
CA LYS A 17 25.69 -9.31 -26.82
C LYS A 17 24.57 -8.27 -26.99
N ASP A 18 24.58 -7.34 -26.05
CA ASP A 18 23.90 -6.04 -25.99
C ASP A 18 23.37 -5.44 -27.31
N GLU A 19 22.14 -4.94 -27.24
CA GLU A 19 21.65 -3.62 -27.69
C GLU A 19 20.19 -3.70 -28.17
N LEU A 20 19.25 -3.43 -27.26
CA LEU A 20 17.92 -2.96 -27.65
C LEU A 20 17.62 -1.67 -26.86
N PRO A 21 17.31 -0.55 -27.53
CA PRO A 21 17.04 0.72 -26.87
C PRO A 21 15.69 0.69 -26.13
N PRO A 22 15.49 1.55 -25.12
CA PRO A 22 14.22 1.64 -24.40
C PRO A 22 13.12 2.13 -25.35
N GLN A 23 12.15 1.27 -25.65
CA GLN A 23 10.95 1.64 -26.40
C GLN A 23 10.03 2.52 -25.52
N PRO A 24 9.54 3.67 -26.01
CA PRO A 24 8.60 4.50 -25.25
C PRO A 24 7.24 3.81 -25.11
N PHE A 25 6.62 3.98 -23.93
CA PHE A 25 5.28 3.52 -23.56
C PHE A 25 4.25 3.87 -24.66
N ARG A 26 3.79 2.87 -25.42
CA ARG A 26 2.62 3.00 -26.30
C ARG A 26 1.35 2.65 -25.52
N ARG A 27 0.41 3.59 -25.46
CA ARG A 27 -0.98 3.33 -25.01
C ARG A 27 -1.54 2.12 -25.77
N ARG A 28 -1.77 1.01 -25.07
CA ARG A 28 -2.56 -0.10 -25.61
C ARG A 28 -4.04 0.26 -25.55
N THR A 29 -4.67 0.32 -26.72
CA THR A 29 -6.13 0.29 -26.86
C THR A 29 -6.61 -1.11 -26.47
N PHE A 30 -7.39 -1.19 -25.39
CA PHE A 30 -8.03 -2.43 -24.97
C PHE A 30 -9.17 -2.76 -25.93
N ALA A 31 -9.05 -3.86 -26.67
CA ALA A 31 -10.14 -4.43 -27.43
C ALA A 31 -11.14 -5.09 -26.46
N ASP A 32 -12.42 -4.84 -26.72
CA ASP A 32 -13.59 -5.33 -26.00
C ASP A 32 -13.64 -6.86 -26.03
N SER A 33 -13.51 -7.50 -24.87
CA SER A 33 -13.77 -8.94 -24.69
C SER A 33 -14.99 -9.15 -23.80
N SER A 34 -16.12 -8.60 -24.23
CA SER A 34 -17.45 -8.94 -23.71
C SER A 34 -17.92 -10.29 -24.27
N ALA A 35 -17.50 -11.38 -23.64
CA ALA A 35 -18.11 -12.70 -23.84
C ALA A 35 -18.31 -13.42 -22.50
N VAL A 36 -19.17 -12.84 -21.66
CA VAL A 36 -19.75 -13.56 -20.52
C VAL A 36 -20.68 -14.62 -21.08
N ARG A 37 -20.21 -15.87 -21.16
CA ARG A 37 -21.11 -17.02 -21.35
C ARG A 37 -22.03 -17.09 -20.14
N ARG A 38 -23.31 -16.75 -20.34
CA ARG A 38 -24.39 -17.04 -19.39
C ARG A 38 -24.46 -18.56 -19.20
N ALA A 39 -24.01 -19.04 -18.04
CA ALA A 39 -24.34 -20.39 -17.59
C ALA A 39 -25.75 -20.35 -16.99
N SER A 40 -26.70 -21.00 -17.64
CA SER A 40 -28.07 -21.18 -17.14
C SER A 40 -28.07 -22.07 -15.90
N PRO A 41 -28.85 -21.76 -14.85
CA PRO A 41 -28.95 -22.61 -13.68
C PRO A 41 -29.88 -23.80 -13.98
N SER A 42 -29.35 -25.03 -13.91
CA SER A 42 -30.16 -26.24 -13.92
C SER A 42 -30.74 -26.52 -12.52
N PRO A 43 -31.99 -27.00 -12.40
CA PRO A 43 -32.69 -27.13 -11.13
C PRO A 43 -32.26 -28.34 -10.29
N ARG A 44 -32.59 -28.24 -9.00
CA ARG A 44 -32.31 -29.11 -7.84
C ARG A 44 -32.24 -30.62 -8.09
N GLY A 45 -31.26 -31.25 -7.45
CA GLY A 45 -31.21 -32.68 -7.12
C GLY A 45 -30.39 -32.91 -5.84
N THR A 46 -31.05 -33.40 -4.79
CA THR A 46 -30.48 -33.78 -3.49
C THR A 46 -29.88 -35.19 -3.58
N ALA A 47 -28.63 -35.29 -4.01
CA ALA A 47 -27.77 -36.43 -3.69
C ALA A 47 -26.95 -36.10 -2.43
N PRO A 48 -26.65 -37.06 -1.52
CA PRO A 48 -25.67 -36.84 -0.46
C PRO A 48 -24.35 -36.46 -1.14
N ARG A 49 -23.97 -35.18 -1.03
CA ARG A 49 -22.87 -34.62 -1.82
C ARG A 49 -21.56 -35.14 -1.25
N SER A 50 -20.94 -36.07 -1.98
CA SER A 50 -19.70 -36.76 -1.62
C SER A 50 -18.59 -35.79 -1.20
N ILE A 51 -17.80 -36.22 -0.21
CA ILE A 51 -16.60 -35.49 0.23
C ILE A 51 -15.62 -35.38 -0.96
N PRO A 52 -15.10 -34.18 -1.26
CA PRO A 52 -14.14 -33.98 -2.33
C PRO A 52 -12.87 -34.83 -2.15
N VAL A 53 -12.32 -35.34 -3.25
CA VAL A 53 -11.18 -36.27 -3.26
C VAL A 53 -9.95 -35.67 -2.59
N GLU A 54 -9.79 -34.35 -2.66
CA GLU A 54 -8.68 -33.59 -2.09
C GLU A 54 -8.60 -33.68 -0.56
N ILE A 55 -9.70 -34.04 0.12
CA ILE A 55 -9.75 -34.20 1.58
C ILE A 55 -10.31 -35.55 2.01
N ALA A 56 -10.94 -36.32 1.11
CA ALA A 56 -11.57 -37.59 1.43
C ALA A 56 -10.60 -38.61 2.04
N PHE A 57 -9.33 -38.61 1.61
CA PHE A 57 -8.31 -39.52 2.12
C PHE A 57 -8.06 -39.36 3.63
N LEU A 58 -8.31 -38.17 4.19
CA LEU A 58 -8.07 -37.86 5.61
C LEU A 58 -8.97 -38.66 6.55
N SER A 59 -10.11 -39.16 6.07
CA SER A 59 -10.97 -40.05 6.85
C SER A 59 -10.22 -41.33 7.29
N ALA A 60 -9.34 -41.87 6.43
CA ALA A 60 -8.50 -43.01 6.75
C ALA A 60 -7.38 -42.69 7.78
N TYR A 61 -7.16 -41.41 8.08
CA TYR A 61 -6.16 -40.91 9.02
C TYR A 61 -6.78 -40.25 10.26
N GLY A 62 -8.05 -40.57 10.57
CA GLY A 62 -8.69 -40.19 11.82
C GLY A 62 -9.38 -38.82 11.82
N VAL A 63 -9.51 -38.15 10.67
CA VAL A 63 -10.29 -36.91 10.59
C VAL A 63 -11.79 -37.25 10.51
N PRO A 64 -12.64 -36.74 11.43
CA PRO A 64 -14.07 -37.06 11.44
C PRO A 64 -14.77 -36.62 10.16
N GLU A 65 -15.70 -37.45 9.67
CA GLU A 65 -16.43 -37.17 8.44
C GLU A 65 -17.19 -35.83 8.48
N GLN A 66 -17.74 -35.48 9.65
CA GLN A 66 -18.44 -34.21 9.88
C GLN A 66 -17.54 -32.99 9.61
N VAL A 67 -16.26 -33.06 10.00
CA VAL A 67 -15.27 -32.00 9.73
C VAL A 67 -15.02 -31.86 8.24
N LEU A 68 -14.88 -32.98 7.53
CA LEU A 68 -14.67 -33.00 6.08
C LEU A 68 -15.90 -32.48 5.32
N GLN A 69 -17.10 -32.84 5.77
CA GLN A 69 -18.36 -32.33 5.21
C GLN A 69 -18.51 -30.82 5.42
N PHE A 70 -18.17 -30.32 6.61
CA PHE A 70 -18.15 -28.89 6.92
C PHE A 70 -17.15 -28.14 6.02
N ALA A 71 -15.92 -28.64 5.90
CA ALA A 71 -14.90 -28.06 5.02
C ALA A 71 -15.36 -28.03 3.55
N ALA A 72 -15.97 -29.12 3.07
CA ALA A 72 -16.52 -29.19 1.72
C ALA A 72 -17.69 -28.20 1.49
N ALA A 73 -18.54 -27.98 2.50
CA ALA A 73 -19.62 -27.00 2.43
C ALA A 73 -19.07 -25.56 2.40
N THR A 74 -18.10 -25.26 3.27
CA THR A 74 -17.40 -23.96 3.31
C THR A 74 -16.68 -23.69 1.99
N ALA A 75 -15.96 -24.68 1.44
CA ALA A 75 -15.28 -24.56 0.16
C ALA A 75 -16.22 -24.21 -1.00
N ARG A 76 -17.42 -24.83 -1.05
CA ARG A 76 -18.45 -24.51 -2.04
C ARG A 76 -19.01 -23.09 -1.86
N ARG A 77 -19.32 -22.69 -0.63
CA ARG A 77 -19.84 -21.34 -0.33
C ARG A 77 -18.83 -20.27 -0.75
N GLN A 78 -17.56 -20.51 -0.43
CA GLN A 78 -16.46 -19.59 -0.70
C GLN A 78 -15.85 -19.76 -2.10
N GLY A 79 -16.22 -20.76 -2.89
CA GLY A 79 -15.62 -21.00 -4.21
C GLY A 79 -14.11 -21.27 -4.17
N VAL A 80 -13.64 -22.02 -3.17
CA VAL A 80 -12.24 -22.45 -3.01
C VAL A 80 -12.14 -23.98 -3.02
N CYS A 81 -10.93 -24.53 -3.04
CA CYS A 81 -10.74 -25.98 -2.91
C CYS A 81 -10.95 -26.44 -1.45
N ALA A 82 -11.36 -27.71 -1.28
CA ALA A 82 -11.74 -28.24 0.02
C ALA A 82 -10.58 -28.34 1.02
N ASP A 83 -9.37 -28.63 0.53
CA ASP A 83 -8.13 -28.60 1.31
C ASP A 83 -7.80 -27.18 1.80
N GLN A 84 -8.00 -26.17 0.95
CA GLN A 84 -7.77 -24.78 1.31
C GLN A 84 -8.74 -24.31 2.40
N ALA A 85 -10.03 -24.66 2.29
CA ALA A 85 -11.01 -24.37 3.34
C ALA A 85 -10.68 -25.11 4.64
N LEU A 86 -10.29 -26.38 4.55
CA LEU A 86 -9.93 -27.19 5.72
C LEU A 86 -8.76 -26.59 6.50
N LEU A 87 -7.69 -26.22 5.80
CA LEU A 87 -6.50 -25.61 6.39
C LEU A 87 -6.78 -24.19 6.90
N ALA A 88 -7.55 -23.40 6.16
CA ALA A 88 -7.80 -22.01 6.52
C ALA A 88 -8.77 -21.81 7.68
N GLU A 89 -9.67 -22.77 7.91
CA GLU A 89 -10.53 -22.78 9.10
C GLU A 89 -9.84 -23.40 10.32
N GLY A 90 -8.57 -23.86 10.19
CA GLY A 90 -7.82 -24.47 11.28
C GLY A 90 -8.36 -25.85 11.71
N LEU A 91 -9.16 -26.50 10.86
CA LEU A 91 -9.79 -27.79 11.16
C LEU A 91 -8.78 -28.94 11.16
N VAL A 92 -7.71 -28.81 10.37
CA VAL A 92 -6.57 -29.73 10.33
C VAL A 92 -5.30 -28.89 10.20
N GLY A 93 -4.29 -29.19 11.01
CA GLY A 93 -2.98 -28.54 10.92
C GLY A 93 -2.25 -28.90 9.62
N GLU A 94 -1.43 -27.97 9.13
CA GLU A 94 -0.69 -28.13 7.88
C GLU A 94 0.18 -29.41 7.87
N ASP A 95 0.96 -29.64 8.93
CA ASP A 95 1.79 -30.84 9.09
C ASP A 95 0.96 -32.14 9.06
N VAL A 96 -0.21 -32.15 9.71
CA VAL A 96 -1.11 -33.32 9.74
C VAL A 96 -1.62 -33.62 8.33
N PHE A 97 -2.05 -32.58 7.60
CA PHE A 97 -2.54 -32.72 6.24
C PHE A 97 -1.49 -33.31 5.30
N TYR A 98 -0.28 -32.72 5.26
CA TYR A 98 0.75 -33.17 4.31
C TYR A 98 1.39 -34.52 4.69
N ARG A 99 1.50 -34.85 5.99
CA ARG A 99 1.92 -36.20 6.42
C ARG A 99 0.92 -37.26 6.03
N ALA A 100 -0.37 -36.99 6.23
CA ALA A 100 -1.44 -37.89 5.80
C ALA A 100 -1.43 -38.05 4.27
N LEU A 101 -1.21 -36.97 3.52
CA LEU A 101 -1.11 -37.01 2.06
C LEU A 101 0.09 -37.85 1.60
N ALA A 102 1.26 -37.67 2.21
CA ALA A 102 2.45 -38.45 1.90
C ALA A 102 2.24 -39.94 2.17
N LYS A 103 1.65 -40.28 3.32
CA LYS A 103 1.31 -41.67 3.68
C LYS A 103 0.25 -42.26 2.74
N HIS A 104 -0.70 -41.46 2.27
CA HIS A 104 -1.73 -41.91 1.32
C HIS A 104 -1.15 -42.20 -0.07
N LEU A 105 -0.12 -41.46 -0.47
CA LEU A 105 0.54 -41.61 -1.76
C LEU A 105 1.70 -42.61 -1.74
N ASP A 106 2.00 -43.19 -0.57
CA ASP A 106 3.16 -44.06 -0.35
C ASP A 106 4.46 -43.38 -0.81
N VAL A 107 4.66 -42.15 -0.32
CA VAL A 107 5.85 -41.32 -0.57
C VAL A 107 6.42 -40.77 0.73
N GLU A 108 7.69 -40.39 0.70
CA GLU A 108 8.36 -39.83 1.87
C GLU A 108 7.86 -38.41 2.19
N PHE A 109 7.67 -38.14 3.48
CA PHE A 109 7.42 -36.80 4.00
C PHE A 109 8.72 -36.23 4.56
N ILE A 110 9.17 -35.11 4.02
CA ILE A 110 10.38 -34.43 4.52
C ILE A 110 9.97 -33.37 5.54
N ASP A 111 10.38 -33.61 6.78
CA ASP A 111 10.11 -32.76 7.95
C ASP A 111 11.17 -31.65 8.14
N GLY A 112 12.37 -31.84 7.56
CA GLY A 112 13.52 -30.96 7.72
C GLY A 112 13.73 -29.95 6.58
N PRO A 113 14.77 -29.11 6.68
CA PRO A 113 15.16 -28.20 5.60
C PRO A 113 15.63 -28.99 4.37
N VAL A 114 15.22 -28.54 3.18
CA VAL A 114 15.61 -29.12 1.89
C VAL A 114 16.12 -28.03 0.98
N ASP A 115 17.25 -28.28 0.33
CA ASP A 115 17.77 -27.39 -0.69
C ASP A 115 17.16 -27.71 -2.06
N VAL A 116 16.59 -26.69 -2.68
CA VAL A 116 16.04 -26.77 -4.03
C VAL A 116 16.93 -26.03 -5.04
N SER A 117 16.86 -26.47 -6.29
CA SER A 117 17.63 -25.93 -7.40
C SER A 117 16.98 -24.73 -8.08
N ALA A 118 15.65 -24.58 -7.95
CA ALA A 118 14.88 -23.51 -8.56
C ALA A 118 14.46 -22.45 -7.53
N SER A 119 14.76 -21.19 -7.82
CA SER A 119 14.20 -20.02 -7.15
C SER A 119 13.21 -19.30 -8.07
N GLY A 120 12.16 -18.69 -7.51
CA GLY A 120 11.29 -17.77 -8.25
C GLY A 120 9.81 -18.14 -8.33
N VAL A 121 9.06 -17.28 -9.04
CA VAL A 121 7.58 -17.27 -9.07
C VAL A 121 7.00 -18.58 -9.59
N ALA A 122 7.59 -19.18 -10.63
CA ALA A 122 7.08 -20.42 -11.22
C ALA A 122 7.09 -21.59 -10.22
N ALA A 123 8.17 -21.75 -9.43
CA ALA A 123 8.24 -22.79 -8.42
C ALA A 123 7.20 -22.59 -7.31
N VAL A 124 7.00 -21.33 -6.91
CA VAL A 124 5.97 -20.93 -5.93
C VAL A 124 4.58 -21.27 -6.46
N GLU A 125 4.23 -20.84 -7.67
CA GLU A 125 2.91 -21.06 -8.29
C GLU A 125 2.62 -22.54 -8.52
N CYS A 126 3.59 -23.30 -9.04
CA CYS A 126 3.43 -24.71 -9.35
C CYS A 126 3.37 -25.60 -8.10
N GLY A 127 3.99 -25.18 -6.99
CA GLY A 127 4.04 -25.95 -5.76
C GLY A 127 4.93 -27.20 -5.84
N TYR A 128 5.93 -27.18 -6.72
CA TYR A 128 6.99 -28.17 -6.75
C TYR A 128 8.31 -27.57 -7.26
N ALA A 129 9.43 -28.15 -6.84
CA ALA A 129 10.77 -27.74 -7.24
C ALA A 129 11.71 -28.95 -7.26
N ARG A 130 12.77 -28.89 -8.08
CA ARG A 130 13.78 -29.95 -8.14
C ARG A 130 14.74 -29.84 -6.95
N ILE A 131 14.98 -30.95 -6.26
CA ILE A 131 15.91 -31.03 -5.13
C ILE A 131 17.35 -30.89 -5.65
N ARG A 132 18.17 -30.11 -4.94
CA ARG A 132 19.55 -29.81 -5.34
C ARG A 132 20.48 -30.99 -5.12
N ASP A 133 20.36 -31.67 -3.98
CA ASP A 133 21.18 -32.82 -3.63
C ASP A 133 20.48 -34.15 -3.99
N PRO A 134 20.94 -34.86 -5.03
CA PRO A 134 20.38 -36.14 -5.46
C PRO A 134 20.67 -37.29 -4.48
N SER A 135 21.58 -37.11 -3.50
CA SER A 135 21.96 -38.14 -2.52
C SER A 135 20.76 -38.62 -1.67
N SER A 136 19.73 -37.78 -1.56
CA SER A 136 18.45 -38.07 -0.91
C SER A 136 17.61 -39.14 -1.62
N GLY A 137 17.94 -39.52 -2.86
CA GLY A 137 17.15 -40.45 -3.66
C GLY A 137 15.90 -39.84 -4.31
N PHE A 138 15.61 -38.56 -4.05
CA PHE A 138 14.49 -37.83 -4.62
C PHE A 138 14.94 -36.77 -5.62
N LEU A 139 14.18 -36.60 -6.70
CA LEU A 139 14.42 -35.55 -7.71
C LEU A 139 13.55 -34.33 -7.47
N TRP A 140 12.36 -34.50 -6.90
CA TRP A 140 11.36 -33.43 -6.78
C TRP A 140 10.79 -33.31 -5.37
N LEU A 141 10.59 -32.07 -4.94
CA LEU A 141 9.90 -31.70 -3.71
C LEU A 141 8.54 -31.11 -4.07
N PHE A 142 7.47 -31.66 -3.49
CA PHE A 142 6.09 -31.22 -3.75
C PHE A 142 5.45 -30.65 -2.48
N ALA A 143 4.74 -29.55 -2.64
CA ALA A 143 3.79 -28.99 -1.68
C ALA A 143 2.52 -28.55 -2.44
N PRO A 144 1.72 -29.54 -2.91
CA PRO A 144 0.56 -29.28 -3.75
C PRO A 144 -0.55 -28.58 -2.95
N SER A 145 -1.31 -27.73 -3.61
CA SER A 145 -2.54 -27.15 -3.04
C SER A 145 -3.66 -27.10 -4.07
N GLY A 146 -4.90 -27.12 -3.58
CA GLY A 146 -6.10 -27.14 -4.40
C GLY A 146 -6.10 -28.26 -5.42
N SER A 147 -6.38 -27.91 -6.68
CA SER A 147 -6.35 -28.86 -7.81
C SER A 147 -5.00 -29.58 -8.00
N GLY A 148 -3.90 -29.04 -7.45
CA GLY A 148 -2.60 -29.71 -7.44
C GLY A 148 -2.59 -31.01 -6.64
N VAL A 149 -3.37 -31.10 -5.55
CA VAL A 149 -3.50 -32.31 -4.73
C VAL A 149 -4.13 -33.42 -5.58
N PHE A 150 -5.25 -33.12 -6.24
CA PHE A 150 -5.91 -34.05 -7.13
C PHE A 150 -5.02 -34.51 -8.29
N ARG A 151 -4.29 -33.58 -8.94
CA ARG A 151 -3.34 -33.91 -10.01
C ARG A 151 -2.25 -34.84 -9.53
N LEU A 152 -1.67 -34.58 -8.35
CA LEU A 152 -0.62 -35.42 -7.77
C LEU A 152 -1.13 -36.83 -7.44
N MET A 153 -2.32 -36.94 -6.83
CA MET A 153 -2.95 -38.23 -6.54
C MET A 153 -3.21 -39.04 -7.82
N SER A 154 -3.73 -38.37 -8.86
CA SER A 154 -4.02 -39.00 -10.15
C SER A 154 -2.74 -39.47 -10.85
N ALA A 155 -1.70 -38.64 -10.86
CA ALA A 155 -0.40 -38.97 -11.43
C ALA A 155 0.25 -40.15 -10.69
N ARG A 156 0.21 -40.17 -9.36
CA ARG A 156 0.78 -41.25 -8.54
C ARG A 156 0.08 -42.59 -8.77
N ARG A 157 -1.24 -42.60 -8.96
CA ARG A 157 -2.02 -43.80 -9.30
C ARG A 157 -1.67 -44.36 -10.68
N ALA A 158 -1.35 -43.48 -11.64
CA ALA A 158 -0.98 -43.88 -13.00
C ALA A 158 0.49 -44.33 -13.12
N ALA A 159 1.38 -43.84 -12.25
CA ALA A 159 2.80 -44.14 -12.29
C ALA A 159 3.12 -45.56 -11.77
N ARG A 160 3.99 -46.27 -12.50
CA ARG A 160 4.58 -47.55 -12.09
C ARG A 160 6.06 -47.33 -11.70
N GLY A 161 6.47 -47.82 -10.53
CA GLY A 161 7.86 -47.71 -10.04
C GLY A 161 8.00 -46.94 -8.72
N ARG A 162 9.26 -46.79 -8.26
CA ARG A 162 9.58 -46.02 -7.04
C ARG A 162 9.32 -44.53 -7.25
N PRO A 163 8.62 -43.84 -6.33
CA PRO A 163 8.40 -42.40 -6.43
C PRO A 163 9.72 -41.66 -6.29
N LEU A 164 10.08 -40.84 -7.29
CA LEU A 164 11.26 -39.98 -7.28
C LEU A 164 10.94 -38.58 -6.72
N PHE A 165 9.91 -38.49 -5.88
CA PHE A 165 9.50 -37.23 -5.28
C PHE A 165 9.09 -37.43 -3.82
N ALA A 166 9.26 -36.37 -3.04
CA ALA A 166 8.86 -36.30 -1.65
C ALA A 166 7.87 -35.15 -1.43
N ILE A 167 7.11 -35.23 -0.34
CA ILE A 167 6.14 -34.21 0.05
C ILE A 167 6.66 -33.46 1.28
N THR A 168 6.44 -32.15 1.31
CA THR A 168 6.64 -31.33 2.51
C THR A 168 5.48 -30.36 2.67
N THR A 169 5.47 -29.57 3.74
CA THR A 169 4.44 -28.55 3.92
C THR A 169 4.65 -27.37 2.99
N ARG A 170 3.58 -26.62 2.70
CA ARG A 170 3.66 -25.40 1.89
C ARG A 170 4.58 -24.37 2.53
N THR A 171 4.50 -24.21 3.85
CA THR A 171 5.37 -23.31 4.61
C THR A 171 6.85 -23.65 4.41
N ARG A 172 7.25 -24.92 4.62
CA ARG A 172 8.63 -25.40 4.44
C ARG A 172 9.09 -25.31 2.99
N PHE A 173 8.22 -25.63 2.03
CA PHE A 173 8.52 -25.51 0.60
C PHE A 173 8.84 -24.08 0.19
N LEU A 174 8.04 -23.10 0.65
CA LEU A 174 8.28 -21.69 0.33
C LEU A 174 9.55 -21.17 1.01
N GLU A 175 9.89 -21.65 2.21
CA GLU A 175 11.19 -21.38 2.83
C GLU A 175 12.36 -21.93 2.00
N ALA A 176 12.26 -23.17 1.52
CA ALA A 176 13.29 -23.79 0.68
C ALA A 176 13.51 -23.01 -0.62
N VAL A 177 12.43 -22.63 -1.31
CA VAL A 177 12.51 -21.83 -2.56
C VAL A 177 13.17 -20.46 -2.32
N ARG A 178 12.95 -19.84 -1.16
CA ARG A 178 13.61 -18.57 -0.80
C ARG A 178 15.09 -18.75 -0.47
N ARG A 179 15.47 -19.81 0.23
CA ARG A 179 16.87 -20.11 0.58
C ARG A 179 17.72 -20.53 -0.62
N ALA A 180 17.09 -20.95 -1.73
CA ALA A 180 17.80 -21.36 -2.93
C ALA A 180 18.63 -20.25 -3.61
N ASP A 181 18.17 -18.99 -3.54
CA ASP A 181 18.87 -17.82 -4.11
C ASP A 181 18.54 -16.50 -3.35
N PRO A 182 19.03 -16.35 -2.11
CA PRO A 182 18.75 -15.16 -1.29
C PRO A 182 19.31 -13.88 -1.94
N ALA A 183 20.48 -13.97 -2.59
CA ALA A 183 21.12 -12.84 -3.25
C ALA A 183 20.32 -12.37 -4.48
N GLY A 184 19.79 -13.30 -5.28
CA GLY A 184 18.90 -12.98 -6.39
C GLY A 184 17.57 -12.37 -5.94
N VAL A 185 16.96 -12.90 -4.88
CA VAL A 185 15.76 -12.30 -4.26
C VAL A 185 16.04 -10.87 -3.79
N ALA A 186 17.12 -10.67 -3.04
CA ALA A 186 17.54 -9.36 -2.55
C ALA A 186 17.76 -8.35 -3.68
N ARG A 187 18.49 -8.74 -4.74
CA ARG A 187 18.74 -7.89 -5.91
C ARG A 187 17.46 -7.61 -6.69
N ASN A 188 16.64 -8.63 -6.94
CA ASN A 188 15.39 -8.46 -7.68
C ASN A 188 14.48 -7.47 -6.96
N ALA A 189 14.25 -7.63 -5.65
CA ALA A 189 13.42 -6.75 -4.85
C ALA A 189 13.90 -5.29 -4.82
N ALA A 190 15.22 -5.05 -4.91
CA ALA A 190 15.78 -3.70 -4.92
C ALA A 190 15.59 -2.98 -6.28
N PHE A 191 15.62 -3.71 -7.41
CA PHE A 191 15.76 -3.10 -8.74
C PHE A 191 14.54 -3.27 -9.66
N LEU A 192 13.36 -3.62 -9.13
CA LEU A 192 12.14 -3.83 -9.94
C LEU A 192 11.76 -2.57 -10.75
N VAL A 193 11.64 -1.41 -10.10
CA VAL A 193 11.28 -0.16 -10.79
C VAL A 193 12.34 0.24 -11.81
N GLU A 194 13.64 0.08 -11.49
CA GLU A 194 14.71 0.42 -12.42
C GLU A 194 14.69 -0.43 -13.70
N ARG A 195 14.29 -1.71 -13.59
CA ARG A 195 14.13 -2.60 -14.76
C ARG A 195 12.94 -2.23 -15.64
N VAL A 196 11.87 -1.69 -15.05
CA VAL A 196 10.67 -1.25 -15.78
C VAL A 196 10.88 0.12 -16.39
N ASP A 197 11.30 1.10 -15.59
CA ASP A 197 11.56 2.46 -16.03
C ASP A 197 12.64 3.14 -15.18
N ARG A 198 13.86 3.16 -15.73
CA ARG A 198 15.02 3.77 -15.09
C ARG A 198 14.86 5.26 -14.80
N ASP A 199 14.08 6.00 -15.60
CA ASP A 199 13.87 7.44 -15.36
C ASP A 199 12.94 7.69 -14.18
N LEU A 200 12.05 6.75 -13.86
CA LEU A 200 11.10 6.86 -12.76
C LEU A 200 11.61 6.21 -11.46
N CYS A 201 12.86 5.71 -11.46
CA CYS A 201 13.54 5.23 -10.26
C CYS A 201 14.35 6.37 -9.59
N ALA A 202 14.27 6.43 -8.26
CA ALA A 202 15.01 7.34 -7.38
C ALA A 202 16.52 7.13 -7.47
N ARG A 203 17.00 5.88 -7.48
CA ARG A 203 18.44 5.55 -7.56
C ARG A 203 19.11 6.13 -8.80
N GLY A 204 18.47 5.98 -9.96
CA GLY A 204 19.00 6.45 -11.24
C GLY A 204 18.97 7.98 -11.40
N GLY A 205 18.35 8.70 -10.46
CA GLY A 205 17.93 10.08 -10.67
C GLY A 205 18.19 11.09 -9.58
N LEU A 206 18.69 10.69 -8.42
CA LEU A 206 19.07 11.60 -7.35
C LEU A 206 20.57 11.87 -7.40
N ARG A 207 20.99 12.78 -8.28
CA ARG A 207 22.37 13.29 -8.27
C ARG A 207 22.45 14.44 -7.27
N ARG A 208 23.52 14.48 -6.46
CA ARG A 208 23.79 15.61 -5.54
C ARG A 208 23.75 16.97 -6.25
N GLY A 209 24.18 17.02 -7.52
CA GLY A 209 24.08 18.23 -8.35
C GLY A 209 22.65 18.73 -8.59
N GLN A 210 21.64 17.85 -8.66
CA GLN A 210 20.24 18.28 -8.80
C GLN A 210 19.70 18.86 -7.50
N VAL A 211 20.10 18.31 -6.35
CA VAL A 211 19.76 18.87 -5.03
C VAL A 211 20.43 20.24 -4.86
N GLY A 212 21.70 20.37 -5.28
CA GLY A 212 22.41 21.64 -5.30
C GLY A 212 21.76 22.66 -6.22
N LEU A 213 21.37 22.26 -7.44
CA LEU A 213 20.63 23.12 -8.37
C LEU A 213 19.28 23.56 -7.80
N LEU A 214 18.55 22.67 -7.13
CA LEU A 214 17.29 22.99 -6.45
C LEU A 214 17.52 24.04 -5.35
N LEU A 215 18.54 23.86 -4.51
CA LEU A 215 18.89 24.81 -3.46
C LEU A 215 19.27 26.18 -4.06
N VAL A 216 20.11 26.21 -5.09
CA VAL A 216 20.50 27.45 -5.78
C VAL A 216 19.27 28.12 -6.40
N ALA A 217 18.39 27.36 -7.06
CA ALA A 217 17.17 27.90 -7.64
C ALA A 217 16.26 28.51 -6.57
N LEU A 218 16.11 27.88 -5.40
CA LEU A 218 15.35 28.42 -4.27
C LEU A 218 15.97 29.71 -3.73
N ILE A 219 17.29 29.76 -3.57
CA ILE A 219 18.00 30.96 -3.09
C ILE A 219 17.87 32.09 -4.10
N VAL A 220 18.10 31.83 -5.40
CA VAL A 220 17.96 32.83 -6.47
C VAL A 220 16.53 33.34 -6.55
N LEU A 221 15.54 32.45 -6.45
CA LEU A 221 14.14 32.83 -6.48
C LEU A 221 13.76 33.68 -5.26
N ALA A 222 14.18 33.29 -4.05
CA ALA A 222 13.98 34.08 -2.85
C ALA A 222 14.68 35.44 -2.94
N ALA A 223 15.95 35.48 -3.34
CA ALA A 223 16.73 36.71 -3.49
C ALA A 223 16.14 37.64 -4.57
N SER A 224 15.58 37.09 -5.65
CA SER A 224 14.94 37.87 -6.72
C SER A 224 13.74 38.69 -6.23
N LEU A 225 13.10 38.30 -5.12
CA LEU A 225 12.02 39.05 -4.49
C LEU A 225 12.51 40.32 -3.78
N TYR A 226 13.79 40.34 -3.39
CA TYR A 226 14.46 41.46 -2.73
C TYR A 226 15.39 42.22 -3.69
N ALA A 227 15.50 41.78 -4.94
CA ALA A 227 16.40 42.39 -5.90
C ALA A 227 15.95 43.82 -6.25
N PRO A 228 16.90 44.78 -6.40
CA PRO A 228 16.59 46.13 -6.85
C PRO A 228 16.18 46.20 -8.33
N PHE A 229 16.35 45.09 -9.07
CA PHE A 229 16.04 44.99 -10.49
C PHE A 229 14.54 44.78 -10.72
N PHE A 230 13.87 45.83 -11.17
CA PHE A 230 12.41 45.88 -11.33
C PHE A 230 11.84 44.70 -12.15
N PHE A 231 12.33 44.48 -13.37
CA PHE A 231 11.80 43.44 -14.27
C PHE A 231 12.02 42.02 -13.73
N LEU A 232 13.15 41.78 -13.08
CA LEU A 232 13.44 40.48 -12.46
C LEU A 232 12.46 40.19 -11.32
N ARG A 233 12.22 41.18 -10.45
CA ARG A 233 11.25 41.10 -9.34
C ARG A 233 9.81 40.90 -9.84
N LEU A 234 9.42 41.60 -10.91
CA LEU A 234 8.11 41.44 -11.53
C LEU A 234 7.94 40.02 -12.10
N ALA A 235 8.92 39.54 -12.86
CA ALA A 235 8.88 38.20 -13.45
C ALA A 235 8.82 37.09 -12.39
N SER A 236 9.64 37.18 -11.34
CA SER A 236 9.62 36.20 -10.24
C SER A 236 8.32 36.24 -9.44
N SER A 237 7.75 37.44 -9.21
CA SER A 237 6.46 37.59 -8.55
C SER A 237 5.33 36.97 -9.35
N LEU A 238 5.26 37.20 -10.66
CA LEU A 238 4.24 36.62 -11.54
C LEU A 238 4.37 35.09 -11.62
N LEU A 239 5.61 34.57 -11.72
CA LEU A 239 5.88 33.14 -11.74
C LEU A 239 5.42 32.46 -10.45
N LEU A 240 5.80 32.99 -9.29
CA LEU A 240 5.43 32.46 -7.98
C LEU A 240 3.93 32.57 -7.75
N ALA A 241 3.34 33.73 -8.03
CA ALA A 241 1.90 33.94 -7.88
C ALA A 241 1.13 32.94 -8.76
N GLY A 242 1.51 32.78 -10.03
CA GLY A 242 0.90 31.80 -10.93
C GLY A 242 0.98 30.37 -10.39
N ALA A 243 2.17 29.94 -9.94
CA ALA A 243 2.36 28.59 -9.37
C ALA A 243 1.51 28.37 -8.11
N PHE A 244 1.48 29.33 -7.18
CA PHE A 244 0.69 29.23 -5.96
C PHE A 244 -0.82 29.35 -6.22
N PHE A 245 -1.25 30.21 -7.16
CA PHE A 245 -2.65 30.26 -7.58
C PHE A 245 -3.10 28.93 -8.18
N CYS A 246 -2.29 28.25 -8.99
CA CYS A 246 -2.60 26.91 -9.46
C CYS A 246 -2.81 25.94 -8.28
N GLY A 247 -1.98 26.00 -7.24
CA GLY A 247 -2.14 25.21 -6.02
C GLY A 247 -3.41 25.55 -5.24
N VAL A 248 -3.72 26.84 -5.09
CA VAL A 248 -4.94 27.36 -4.46
C VAL A 248 -6.18 26.85 -5.21
N PHE A 249 -6.24 27.06 -6.53
CA PHE A 249 -7.37 26.65 -7.35
C PHE A 249 -7.54 25.13 -7.36
N LEU A 250 -6.46 24.35 -7.46
CA LEU A 250 -6.53 22.89 -7.37
C LEU A 250 -7.17 22.44 -6.04
N ARG A 251 -6.77 23.06 -4.92
CA ARG A 251 -7.32 22.75 -3.59
C ARG A 251 -8.78 23.15 -3.46
N LEU A 252 -9.18 24.31 -3.99
CA LEU A 252 -10.57 24.75 -4.00
C LEU A 252 -11.46 23.88 -4.90
N PHE A 253 -10.99 23.52 -6.10
CA PHE A 253 -11.70 22.60 -6.97
C PHE A 253 -11.81 21.20 -6.37
N ALA A 254 -10.77 20.71 -5.70
CA ALA A 254 -10.83 19.46 -4.94
C ALA A 254 -11.88 19.55 -3.82
N CYS A 255 -11.97 20.66 -3.08
CA CYS A 255 -13.02 20.85 -2.07
C CYS A 255 -14.42 20.72 -2.68
N VAL A 256 -14.67 21.39 -3.81
CA VAL A 256 -15.96 21.31 -4.52
C VAL A 256 -16.23 19.89 -5.02
N ALA A 257 -15.27 19.27 -5.72
CA ALA A 257 -15.40 17.93 -6.27
C ALA A 257 -15.58 16.86 -5.19
N SER A 258 -15.01 17.05 -4.01
CA SER A 258 -15.14 16.10 -2.88
C SER A 258 -16.57 15.94 -2.36
N ARG A 259 -17.49 16.84 -2.75
CA ARG A 259 -18.93 16.71 -2.45
C ARG A 259 -19.58 15.59 -3.24
N GLN A 260 -18.98 15.16 -4.35
CA GLN A 260 -19.41 13.96 -5.05
C GLN A 260 -19.33 12.77 -4.08
N ARG A 261 -20.39 11.96 -4.07
CA ARG A 261 -20.39 10.73 -3.28
C ARG A 261 -19.34 9.79 -3.86
N CYS A 262 -18.67 9.03 -2.99
CA CYS A 262 -17.88 7.92 -3.47
C CYS A 262 -18.83 6.98 -4.24
N ALA A 263 -18.32 6.29 -5.26
CA ALA A 263 -19.13 5.28 -5.92
C ALA A 263 -19.52 4.23 -4.87
N ASP A 264 -20.83 4.06 -4.68
CA ASP A 264 -21.38 2.92 -3.97
C ASP A 264 -21.50 1.78 -4.99
N ALA A 265 -21.06 0.60 -4.61
CA ALA A 265 -21.22 -0.60 -5.42
C ALA A 265 -22.00 -1.62 -4.61
N GLU A 266 -22.93 -2.29 -5.28
CA GLU A 266 -23.70 -3.37 -4.66
C GLU A 266 -22.75 -4.44 -4.13
N PRO A 267 -22.85 -4.83 -2.85
CA PRO A 267 -22.00 -5.86 -2.26
C PRO A 267 -21.98 -7.12 -3.11
N LEU A 268 -20.80 -7.74 -3.25
CA LEU A 268 -20.72 -9.07 -3.84
C LEU A 268 -21.53 -10.05 -2.97
N GLU A 269 -22.70 -10.45 -3.46
CA GLU A 269 -23.67 -11.30 -2.73
C GLU A 269 -23.09 -12.66 -2.33
N SER A 270 -22.17 -13.20 -3.13
CA SER A 270 -21.58 -14.52 -2.92
C SER A 270 -20.10 -14.44 -2.56
N GLU A 271 -19.72 -15.11 -1.47
CA GLU A 271 -18.32 -15.30 -1.08
C GLU A 271 -17.49 -15.98 -2.18
N ALA A 272 -18.13 -16.79 -3.04
CA ALA A 272 -17.48 -17.41 -4.20
C ALA A 272 -16.89 -16.39 -5.18
N ARG A 273 -17.51 -15.21 -5.31
CA ARG A 273 -17.06 -14.14 -6.21
C ARG A 273 -15.98 -13.24 -5.62
N LEU A 274 -15.70 -13.34 -4.33
CA LEU A 274 -14.61 -12.59 -3.71
C LEU A 274 -13.25 -13.08 -4.26
N PRO A 275 -12.32 -12.19 -4.62
CA PRO A 275 -10.98 -12.60 -5.04
C PRO A 275 -10.15 -13.14 -3.87
N ILE A 276 -9.03 -13.80 -4.16
CA ILE A 276 -7.98 -13.97 -3.15
C ILE A 276 -7.33 -12.60 -2.91
N TYR A 277 -7.12 -12.27 -1.65
CA TYR A 277 -6.56 -11.01 -1.18
C TYR A 277 -5.23 -11.26 -0.48
N THR A 278 -4.13 -10.71 -1.03
CA THR A 278 -2.84 -10.73 -0.35
C THR A 278 -2.71 -9.51 0.55
N ILE A 279 -2.40 -9.73 1.82
CA ILE A 279 -2.11 -8.66 2.79
C ILE A 279 -0.62 -8.71 3.07
N VAL A 280 0.08 -7.59 2.87
CA VAL A 280 1.52 -7.50 3.11
C VAL A 280 1.79 -6.49 4.21
N LEU A 281 2.52 -6.95 5.23
CA LEU A 281 2.89 -6.18 6.42
C LEU A 281 4.42 -6.25 6.56
N ALA A 282 5.10 -5.12 6.38
CA ALA A 282 6.54 -5.04 6.60
C ALA A 282 6.81 -4.58 8.04
N LEU A 283 7.53 -5.39 8.80
CA LEU A 283 7.75 -5.24 10.23
C LEU A 283 9.25 -5.13 10.50
N TYR A 284 9.65 -4.19 11.36
CA TYR A 284 11.02 -4.08 11.82
C TYR A 284 11.08 -3.50 13.22
N GLN A 285 11.51 -4.29 14.20
CA GLN A 285 11.47 -3.98 15.63
C GLN A 285 10.06 -3.64 16.10
N GLU A 286 9.10 -4.53 15.82
CA GLU A 286 7.66 -4.35 16.06
C GLU A 286 7.08 -5.47 16.96
N ALA A 287 7.92 -6.11 17.76
CA ALA A 287 7.51 -7.19 18.66
C ALA A 287 6.36 -6.79 19.62
N ALA A 288 6.32 -5.53 20.05
CA ALA A 288 5.32 -5.01 20.99
C ALA A 288 3.89 -4.98 20.41
N VAL A 289 3.75 -4.81 19.10
CA VAL A 289 2.44 -4.65 18.43
C VAL A 289 1.92 -5.95 17.83
N ALA A 290 2.69 -7.05 17.84
CA ALA A 290 2.33 -8.32 17.21
C ALA A 290 0.95 -8.86 17.65
N ARG A 291 0.62 -8.76 18.94
CA ARG A 291 -0.68 -9.19 19.48
C ARG A 291 -1.84 -8.33 18.97
N GLN A 292 -1.67 -7.01 18.93
CA GLN A 292 -2.68 -6.09 18.36
C GLN A 292 -2.87 -6.37 16.88
N LEU A 293 -1.77 -6.57 16.15
CA LEU A 293 -1.78 -6.88 14.73
C LEU A 293 -2.55 -8.18 14.41
N ALA A 294 -2.32 -9.26 15.17
CA ALA A 294 -3.06 -10.50 15.02
C ALA A 294 -4.57 -10.30 15.23
N ARG A 295 -4.95 -9.59 16.31
CA ARG A 295 -6.36 -9.23 16.58
C ARG A 295 -6.97 -8.38 15.46
N ALA A 296 -6.22 -7.43 14.90
CA ALA A 296 -6.68 -6.59 13.81
C ALA A 296 -6.96 -7.41 12.54
N ILE A 297 -6.08 -8.36 12.22
CA ILE A 297 -6.27 -9.30 11.11
C ILE A 297 -7.50 -10.18 11.33
N ASP A 298 -7.68 -10.71 12.53
CA ASP A 298 -8.79 -11.62 12.84
C ASP A 298 -10.17 -10.93 12.80
N ARG A 299 -10.20 -9.59 12.88
CA ARG A 299 -11.42 -8.80 12.74
C ARG A 299 -11.87 -8.62 11.29
N PHE A 300 -11.08 -8.97 10.28
CA PHE A 300 -11.50 -8.81 8.90
C PHE A 300 -12.73 -9.67 8.58
N ASP A 301 -13.79 -9.04 8.05
CA ASP A 301 -14.95 -9.71 7.46
C ASP A 301 -14.59 -10.13 6.03
N TYR A 302 -13.79 -11.19 5.95
CA TYR A 302 -13.36 -11.82 4.70
C TYR A 302 -13.14 -13.33 4.89
N PRO A 303 -13.48 -14.19 3.92
CA PRO A 303 -13.21 -15.62 4.02
C PRO A 303 -11.74 -15.92 4.25
N ARG A 304 -11.41 -16.63 5.35
CA ARG A 304 -10.02 -16.96 5.71
C ARG A 304 -9.28 -17.71 4.61
N ALA A 305 -9.95 -18.61 3.90
CA ALA A 305 -9.38 -19.35 2.77
C ALA A 305 -9.01 -18.47 1.56
N LYS A 306 -9.50 -17.23 1.53
CA LYS A 306 -9.20 -16.22 0.50
C LYS A 306 -8.26 -15.12 0.99
N LEU A 307 -7.76 -15.23 2.23
CA LEU A 307 -6.71 -14.36 2.73
C LEU A 307 -5.34 -15.01 2.52
N ASP A 308 -4.38 -14.18 2.13
CA ASP A 308 -2.99 -14.55 1.94
C ASP A 308 -2.10 -13.54 2.67
N ILE A 309 -1.85 -13.79 3.96
CA ILE A 309 -1.16 -12.83 4.83
C ILE A 309 0.34 -13.09 4.81
N LYS A 310 1.12 -12.04 4.53
CA LYS A 310 2.59 -12.09 4.50
C LYS A 310 3.15 -11.08 5.50
N PHE A 311 3.75 -11.58 6.57
CA PHE A 311 4.55 -10.78 7.49
C PHE A 311 6.00 -10.78 7.01
N ILE A 312 6.54 -9.62 6.64
CA ILE A 312 7.91 -9.50 6.15
C ILE A 312 8.76 -8.91 7.26
N ILE A 313 9.77 -9.64 7.70
CA ILE A 313 10.72 -9.23 8.74
C ILE A 313 12.14 -9.19 8.19
N GLU A 314 13.00 -8.35 8.75
CA GLU A 314 14.43 -8.37 8.43
C GLU A 314 15.15 -9.55 9.10
N ALA A 315 16.26 -10.01 8.53
CA ALA A 315 16.98 -11.20 8.99
C ALA A 315 17.54 -11.13 10.43
N ASP A 316 17.72 -9.92 10.96
CA ASP A 316 18.24 -9.63 12.30
C ASP A 316 17.14 -9.35 13.34
N ASP A 317 15.85 -9.53 12.99
CA ASP A 317 14.70 -9.19 13.83
C ASP A 317 14.00 -10.42 14.43
N GLU A 318 14.79 -11.27 15.10
CA GLU A 318 14.28 -12.46 15.82
C GLU A 318 13.22 -12.12 16.88
N PRO A 319 13.31 -11.00 17.65
CA PRO A 319 12.27 -10.65 18.63
C PRO A 319 10.89 -10.49 17.99
N THR A 320 10.79 -9.83 16.83
CA THR A 320 9.52 -9.68 16.11
C THR A 320 9.05 -11.02 15.54
N ALA A 321 9.96 -11.86 15.02
CA ALA A 321 9.65 -13.21 14.56
C ALA A 321 9.04 -14.07 15.67
N ALA A 322 9.65 -14.06 16.86
CA ALA A 322 9.18 -14.79 18.03
C ALA A 322 7.81 -14.27 18.51
N ALA A 323 7.59 -12.96 18.51
CA ALA A 323 6.33 -12.35 18.89
C ALA A 323 5.17 -12.74 17.96
N LEU A 324 5.41 -12.79 16.64
CA LEU A 324 4.43 -13.25 15.64
C LEU A 324 4.10 -14.74 15.79
N LYS A 325 5.10 -15.58 16.10
CA LYS A 325 4.89 -17.01 16.38
C LYS A 325 4.10 -17.23 17.67
N ALA A 326 4.30 -16.39 18.67
CA ALA A 326 3.57 -16.45 19.95
C ALA A 326 2.12 -15.94 19.84
N HIS A 327 1.84 -15.06 18.89
CA HIS A 327 0.51 -14.48 18.66
C HIS A 327 0.08 -14.62 17.19
N PRO A 328 -0.11 -15.84 16.67
CA PRO A 328 -0.51 -16.05 15.29
C PRO A 328 -1.97 -15.59 15.07
N PRO A 329 -2.28 -14.91 13.95
CA PRO A 329 -3.68 -14.73 13.55
C PRO A 329 -4.30 -16.08 13.16
N HIS A 330 -5.63 -16.17 13.23
CA HIS A 330 -6.39 -17.36 12.84
C HIS A 330 -6.36 -17.63 11.34
N ALA A 331 -6.25 -16.58 10.52
CA ALA A 331 -6.14 -16.74 9.08
C ALA A 331 -4.75 -17.29 8.68
N PRO A 332 -4.66 -18.09 7.59
CA PRO A 332 -3.38 -18.55 7.07
C PRO A 332 -2.41 -17.41 6.80
N HIS A 333 -1.21 -17.52 7.35
CA HIS A 333 -0.19 -16.49 7.28
C HIS A 333 1.21 -17.11 7.11
N GLU A 334 2.12 -16.32 6.55
CA GLU A 334 3.51 -16.68 6.37
C GLU A 334 4.41 -15.60 6.95
N ILE A 335 5.41 -16.01 7.73
CA ILE A 335 6.52 -15.14 8.15
C ILE A 335 7.64 -15.29 7.11
N VAL A 336 7.93 -14.21 6.40
CA VAL A 336 8.93 -14.15 5.34
C VAL A 336 10.10 -13.32 5.83
N VAL A 337 11.25 -13.96 5.95
CA VAL A 337 12.51 -13.27 6.25
C VAL A 337 13.05 -12.64 4.96
N ALA A 338 13.13 -11.31 4.95
CA ALA A 338 13.79 -10.58 3.88
C ALA A 338 15.29 -10.88 3.93
N PRO A 339 15.90 -11.34 2.82
CA PRO A 339 17.34 -11.60 2.81
C PRO A 339 18.11 -10.30 3.02
N GLU A 340 19.35 -10.38 3.49
CA GLU A 340 20.22 -9.21 3.59
C GLU A 340 20.43 -8.54 2.22
N GLY A 341 20.52 -7.21 2.21
CA GLY A 341 20.77 -6.44 0.99
C GLY A 341 20.43 -4.96 1.15
N ALA A 342 20.90 -4.16 0.19
CA ALA A 342 20.65 -2.72 0.15
C ALA A 342 19.69 -2.35 -1.00
N PRO A 343 18.84 -1.31 -0.82
CA PRO A 343 18.66 -0.52 0.39
C PRO A 343 17.77 -1.26 1.39
N ARG A 344 17.99 -1.06 2.69
CA ARG A 344 17.18 -1.66 3.75
C ARG A 344 15.98 -0.77 4.04
N THR A 345 14.85 -1.03 3.38
CA THR A 345 13.68 -0.15 3.37
C THR A 345 12.36 -0.95 3.29
N LYS A 346 11.28 -0.37 3.81
CA LYS A 346 9.90 -0.89 3.67
C LYS A 346 9.56 -1.28 2.22
N PRO A 347 9.74 -0.43 1.19
CA PRO A 347 9.45 -0.80 -0.20
C PRO A 347 10.21 -2.04 -0.70
N ARG A 348 11.47 -2.24 -0.29
CA ARG A 348 12.20 -3.47 -0.62
C ARG A 348 11.57 -4.69 0.05
N ALA A 349 11.21 -4.60 1.33
CA ALA A 349 10.54 -5.67 2.05
C ALA A 349 9.20 -6.04 1.38
N LEU A 350 8.40 -5.05 0.99
CA LEU A 350 7.16 -5.27 0.23
C LEU A 350 7.44 -6.01 -1.09
N ASN A 351 8.48 -5.61 -1.83
CA ASN A 351 8.88 -6.27 -3.08
C ASN A 351 9.33 -7.74 -2.90
N VAL A 352 9.94 -8.09 -1.76
CA VAL A 352 10.30 -9.50 -1.43
C VAL A 352 9.06 -10.38 -1.34
N ALA A 353 7.94 -9.84 -0.88
CA ALA A 353 6.68 -10.57 -0.74
C ALA A 353 6.00 -10.87 -2.09
N MET A 354 6.23 -10.04 -3.10
CA MET A 354 5.43 -10.07 -4.34
C MET A 354 5.50 -11.39 -5.13
N PRO A 355 6.67 -12.05 -5.25
CA PRO A 355 6.74 -13.39 -5.84
C PRO A 355 5.93 -14.47 -5.11
N LEU A 356 5.52 -14.21 -3.86
CA LEU A 356 4.77 -15.14 -3.00
C LEU A 356 3.28 -14.81 -2.91
N ALA A 357 2.87 -13.67 -3.46
CA ALA A 357 1.49 -13.20 -3.41
C ALA A 357 0.58 -14.09 -4.26
N ARG A 358 -0.48 -14.62 -3.67
CA ARG A 358 -1.50 -15.42 -4.37
C ARG A 358 -2.71 -14.60 -4.81
N GLY A 359 -2.88 -13.42 -4.23
CA GLY A 359 -4.03 -12.56 -4.45
C GLY A 359 -4.01 -11.84 -5.79
N SER A 360 -5.18 -11.76 -6.42
CA SER A 360 -5.40 -10.81 -7.52
C SER A 360 -5.48 -9.36 -7.03
N LEU A 361 -5.79 -9.19 -5.73
CA LEU A 361 -5.75 -7.92 -5.02
C LEU A 361 -4.69 -7.96 -3.92
N VAL A 362 -4.04 -6.82 -3.69
CA VAL A 362 -3.02 -6.64 -2.65
C VAL A 362 -3.42 -5.48 -1.74
N ALA A 363 -3.27 -5.65 -0.43
CA ALA A 363 -3.37 -4.56 0.54
C ALA A 363 -2.06 -4.44 1.31
N VAL A 364 -1.66 -3.21 1.60
CA VAL A 364 -0.52 -2.90 2.47
C VAL A 364 -1.05 -2.22 3.73
N PHE A 365 -0.67 -2.76 4.89
CA PHE A 365 -0.93 -2.18 6.19
C PHE A 365 0.38 -1.96 6.96
N ASP A 366 0.39 -0.97 7.84
CA ASP A 366 1.41 -0.80 8.87
C ASP A 366 1.05 -1.63 10.12
N ALA A 367 2.01 -1.81 11.02
CA ALA A 367 1.90 -2.77 12.13
C ALA A 367 0.88 -2.35 13.20
N GLU A 368 0.75 -1.03 13.38
CA GLU A 368 -0.10 -0.35 14.35
C GLU A 368 -1.53 -0.10 13.85
N ASP A 369 -1.77 -0.31 12.56
CA ASP A 369 -3.03 0.05 11.92
C ASP A 369 -4.21 -0.75 12.45
N LEU A 370 -5.35 -0.08 12.55
CA LEU A 370 -6.64 -0.71 12.82
C LEU A 370 -7.62 -0.42 11.67
N PRO A 371 -7.59 -1.21 10.58
CA PRO A 371 -8.54 -1.08 9.49
C PRO A 371 -9.95 -1.48 9.91
N GLU A 372 -10.97 -0.85 9.31
CA GLU A 372 -12.35 -1.30 9.48
C GLU A 372 -12.54 -2.77 9.04
N PRO A 373 -13.30 -3.60 9.79
CA PRO A 373 -13.53 -5.02 9.48
C PRO A 373 -13.92 -5.32 8.02
N ARG A 374 -14.76 -4.47 7.42
CA ARG A 374 -15.31 -4.65 6.07
C ARG A 374 -14.47 -4.03 4.95
N GLN A 375 -13.30 -3.47 5.26
CA GLN A 375 -12.50 -2.70 4.31
C GLN A 375 -12.10 -3.52 3.07
N LEU A 376 -11.59 -4.75 3.25
CA LEU A 376 -11.22 -5.65 2.16
C LEU A 376 -12.41 -6.00 1.27
N ARG A 377 -13.56 -6.33 1.87
CA ARG A 377 -14.79 -6.68 1.15
C ARG A 377 -15.33 -5.49 0.34
N ARG A 378 -15.31 -4.28 0.90
CA ARG A 378 -15.69 -3.05 0.21
C ARG A 378 -14.77 -2.77 -0.98
N ALA A 379 -13.45 -2.85 -0.78
CA ALA A 379 -12.48 -2.66 -1.86
C ALA A 379 -12.65 -3.70 -2.98
N ALA A 380 -12.81 -4.98 -2.64
CA ALA A 380 -13.04 -6.05 -3.62
C ALA A 380 -14.31 -5.82 -4.45
N THR A 381 -15.40 -5.41 -3.79
CA THR A 381 -16.67 -5.06 -4.45
C THR A 381 -16.48 -3.91 -5.44
N LEU A 382 -15.78 -2.84 -5.02
CA LEU A 382 -15.53 -1.68 -5.87
C LEU A 382 -14.62 -2.00 -7.05
N PHE A 383 -13.61 -2.86 -6.87
CA PHE A 383 -12.80 -3.34 -7.98
C PHE A 383 -13.62 -4.17 -8.96
N ALA A 384 -14.53 -5.02 -8.49
CA ALA A 384 -15.40 -5.79 -9.38
C ALA A 384 -16.32 -4.89 -10.22
N ALA A 385 -16.75 -3.74 -9.69
CA ALA A 385 -17.58 -2.76 -10.38
C ALA A 385 -16.79 -1.72 -11.21
N SER A 386 -15.47 -1.62 -11.00
CA SER A 386 -14.63 -0.59 -11.63
C SER A 386 -13.91 -1.12 -12.89
N PRO A 387 -13.64 -0.25 -13.88
CA PRO A 387 -12.86 -0.66 -15.05
C PRO A 387 -11.44 -1.10 -14.66
N PRO A 388 -10.76 -1.92 -15.49
CA PRO A 388 -9.40 -2.36 -15.24
C PRO A 388 -8.38 -1.21 -15.06
N SER A 389 -8.67 -0.03 -15.61
CA SER A 389 -7.84 1.16 -15.43
C SER A 389 -7.80 1.68 -13.99
N VAL A 390 -8.73 1.30 -13.12
CA VAL A 390 -8.65 1.60 -11.68
C VAL A 390 -7.69 0.60 -11.04
N ALA A 391 -6.47 1.07 -10.79
CA ALA A 391 -5.40 0.25 -10.26
C ALA A 391 -5.36 0.24 -8.73
N CYS A 392 -5.78 1.33 -8.09
CA CYS A 392 -5.67 1.51 -6.64
C CYS A 392 -6.94 2.13 -6.04
N LEU A 393 -7.33 1.62 -4.88
CA LEU A 393 -8.34 2.19 -3.99
C LEU A 393 -7.66 2.57 -2.66
N GLN A 394 -7.70 3.84 -2.28
CA GLN A 394 -7.18 4.36 -1.03
C GLN A 394 -8.31 4.51 -0.01
N ALA A 395 -8.16 3.89 1.17
CA ALA A 395 -9.03 4.14 2.31
C ALA A 395 -8.60 5.43 3.05
N SER A 396 -9.50 6.01 3.84
CA SER A 396 -9.20 7.20 4.65
C SER A 396 -8.41 6.85 5.91
N LEU A 397 -7.33 7.57 6.19
CA LEU A 397 -6.60 7.43 7.44
C LEU A 397 -7.16 8.37 8.52
N VAL A 398 -7.26 7.89 9.75
CA VAL A 398 -7.89 8.57 10.88
C VAL A 398 -6.98 8.55 12.10
N ILE A 399 -6.69 9.74 12.64
CA ILE A 399 -5.95 9.86 13.89
C ILE A 399 -6.87 9.59 15.07
N ASP A 400 -6.55 8.61 15.89
CA ASP A 400 -7.34 8.24 17.07
C ASP A 400 -6.90 8.90 18.37
N ASN A 401 -5.63 9.34 18.48
CA ASN A 401 -5.10 10.04 19.66
C ASN A 401 -5.19 11.59 19.55
N GLY A 402 -6.14 12.10 18.78
CA GLY A 402 -6.32 13.54 18.51
C GLY A 402 -6.66 14.40 19.75
N GLU A 403 -7.06 13.78 20.85
CA GLU A 403 -7.39 14.49 22.11
C GLU A 403 -6.18 14.79 22.98
N LEU A 404 -5.02 14.17 22.70
CA LEU A 404 -3.88 14.18 23.59
C LEU A 404 -3.25 15.56 23.77
N ASN A 405 -3.05 16.31 22.67
CA ASN A 405 -2.54 17.67 22.71
C ASN A 405 -2.86 18.43 21.40
N TRP A 406 -2.49 19.72 21.33
CA TRP A 406 -2.77 20.54 20.17
C TRP A 406 -2.11 20.01 18.87
N MET A 407 -0.97 19.33 18.96
CA MET A 407 -0.28 18.75 17.78
C MET A 407 -1.05 17.56 17.24
N THR A 408 -1.47 16.63 18.09
CA THR A 408 -2.27 15.47 17.65
C THR A 408 -3.66 15.91 17.17
N ALA A 409 -4.25 16.93 17.79
CA ALA A 409 -5.49 17.55 17.32
C ALA A 409 -5.31 18.19 15.92
N MET A 410 -4.23 18.97 15.70
CA MET A 410 -3.93 19.55 14.39
C MET A 410 -3.66 18.48 13.33
N PHE A 411 -2.98 17.41 13.70
CA PHE A 411 -2.73 16.26 12.82
C PHE A 411 -4.06 15.59 12.42
N ALA A 412 -4.97 15.37 13.38
CA ALA A 412 -6.29 14.81 13.11
C ALA A 412 -7.11 15.69 12.15
N LEU A 413 -7.06 17.01 12.31
CA LEU A 413 -7.71 17.97 11.42
C LEU A 413 -7.09 17.97 10.01
N GLU A 414 -5.76 17.94 9.90
CA GLU A 414 -5.05 17.85 8.63
C GLU A 414 -5.40 16.56 7.89
N TYR A 415 -5.45 15.42 8.58
CA TYR A 415 -5.82 14.13 7.98
C TYR A 415 -7.28 14.09 7.52
N ALA A 416 -8.19 14.69 8.28
CA ALA A 416 -9.58 14.85 7.85
C ALA A 416 -9.67 15.72 6.58
N ALA A 417 -8.89 16.79 6.49
CA ALA A 417 -8.79 17.62 5.28
C ALA A 417 -8.15 16.87 4.10
N LEU A 418 -7.08 16.11 4.35
CA LEU A 418 -6.33 15.40 3.32
C LEU A 418 -7.14 14.26 2.73
N PHE A 419 -7.55 13.29 3.55
CA PHE A 419 -8.17 12.06 3.07
C PHE A 419 -9.63 12.24 2.66
N ASP A 420 -10.42 12.97 3.46
CA ASP A 420 -11.85 13.05 3.21
C ASP A 420 -12.25 14.22 2.31
N VAL A 421 -11.37 15.20 2.09
CA VAL A 421 -11.66 16.38 1.25
C VAL A 421 -10.72 16.45 0.05
N TYR A 422 -9.42 16.64 0.26
CA TYR A 422 -8.48 16.91 -0.83
C TYR A 422 -8.27 15.69 -1.75
N ASN A 423 -7.89 14.54 -1.20
CA ASN A 423 -7.69 13.30 -1.95
C ASN A 423 -8.99 12.81 -2.59
N LYS A 424 -10.10 12.85 -1.84
CA LYS A 424 -11.43 12.55 -2.39
C LYS A 424 -11.78 13.46 -3.58
N GLY A 425 -11.47 14.74 -3.49
CA GLY A 425 -11.69 15.71 -4.57
C GLY A 425 -10.82 15.44 -5.80
N LEU A 426 -9.53 15.18 -5.60
CA LEU A 426 -8.60 14.83 -6.67
C LEU A 426 -9.02 13.53 -7.38
N ALA A 427 -9.44 12.51 -6.61
CA ALA A 427 -9.99 11.26 -7.14
C ALA A 427 -11.23 11.52 -8.00
N ALA A 428 -12.19 12.31 -7.50
CA ALA A 428 -13.41 12.68 -8.24
C ALA A 428 -13.10 13.43 -9.55
N MET A 429 -12.05 14.25 -9.58
CA MET A 429 -11.57 14.95 -10.78
C MET A 429 -10.68 14.09 -11.70
N ARG A 430 -10.43 12.83 -11.33
CA ARG A 430 -9.49 11.89 -11.96
C ARG A 430 -8.09 12.49 -12.13
N MET A 431 -7.60 13.17 -11.09
CA MET A 431 -6.26 13.74 -11.00
C MET A 431 -5.30 12.78 -10.29
N PRO A 432 -3.97 12.91 -10.51
CA PRO A 432 -2.98 12.17 -9.74
C PRO A 432 -3.10 12.44 -8.24
N LEU A 433 -2.73 11.43 -7.45
CA LEU A 433 -2.81 11.43 -6.00
C LEU A 433 -1.47 11.00 -5.43
N PHE A 434 -1.06 11.60 -4.31
CA PHE A 434 -0.06 10.98 -3.44
C PHE A 434 -0.83 10.02 -2.54
N LEU A 435 -0.47 8.74 -2.60
CA LEU A 435 -1.07 7.72 -1.75
C LEU A 435 -0.63 7.95 -0.30
N GLY A 436 -1.44 7.48 0.65
CA GLY A 436 -0.98 7.31 2.02
C GLY A 436 -0.04 6.12 2.15
N GLY A 437 0.66 6.00 3.28
CA GLY A 437 1.62 4.90 3.50
C GLY A 437 0.97 3.53 3.73
N THR A 438 -0.35 3.51 3.95
CA THR A 438 -1.13 2.34 4.33
C THR A 438 -2.56 2.37 3.77
N SER A 439 -3.26 1.24 3.88
CA SER A 439 -4.66 1.05 3.48
C SER A 439 -4.87 1.35 2.00
N ASN A 440 -3.85 0.99 1.23
CA ASN A 440 -3.83 1.00 -0.21
C ASN A 440 -4.21 -0.40 -0.70
N HIS A 441 -5.23 -0.45 -1.55
CA HIS A 441 -5.71 -1.67 -2.16
C HIS A 441 -5.39 -1.63 -3.65
N PHE A 442 -4.66 -2.61 -4.16
CA PHE A 442 -4.18 -2.61 -5.53
C PHE A 442 -4.66 -3.84 -6.30
N ARG A 443 -4.82 -3.70 -7.62
CA ARG A 443 -4.74 -4.84 -8.53
C ARG A 443 -3.27 -5.26 -8.69
N ILE A 444 -2.98 -6.54 -8.51
CA ILE A 444 -1.60 -7.06 -8.61
C ILE A 444 -0.98 -6.78 -10.00
N GLU A 445 -1.78 -6.86 -11.06
CA GLU A 445 -1.34 -6.62 -12.44
C GLU A 445 -0.84 -5.19 -12.62
N ALA A 446 -1.58 -4.20 -12.12
CA ALA A 446 -1.19 -2.80 -12.24
C ALA A 446 0.09 -2.48 -11.44
N LEU A 447 0.29 -3.09 -10.27
CA LEU A 447 1.55 -2.98 -9.53
C LEU A 447 2.71 -3.60 -10.30
N ARG A 448 2.51 -4.78 -10.88
CA ARG A 448 3.52 -5.48 -11.68
C ARG A 448 3.95 -4.64 -12.90
N ASP A 449 2.99 -4.02 -13.58
CA ASP A 449 3.22 -3.21 -14.78
C ASP A 449 4.14 -2.00 -14.53
N ILE A 450 4.15 -1.45 -13.30
CA ILE A 450 4.99 -0.31 -12.93
C ILE A 450 6.21 -0.68 -12.08
N GLY A 451 6.49 -1.98 -11.93
CA GLY A 451 7.63 -2.48 -11.17
C GLY A 451 7.48 -2.38 -9.65
N PHE A 452 6.25 -2.41 -9.13
CA PHE A 452 5.92 -2.40 -7.70
C PHE A 452 6.41 -1.12 -6.97
N TRP A 453 7.04 -1.25 -5.80
CA TRP A 453 7.52 -0.11 -5.02
C TRP A 453 8.98 0.22 -5.34
N ASP A 454 9.33 1.51 -5.39
CA ASP A 454 10.72 1.92 -5.54
C ASP A 454 11.47 1.78 -4.23
N ALA A 455 12.37 0.80 -4.15
CA ALA A 455 13.17 0.49 -2.96
C ALA A 455 14.02 1.68 -2.47
N PHE A 456 14.34 2.64 -3.34
CA PHE A 456 15.21 3.77 -3.07
C PHE A 456 14.46 5.07 -2.73
N ASN A 457 13.13 5.06 -2.76
CA ASN A 457 12.33 6.23 -2.38
C ASN A 457 11.92 6.13 -0.90
N VAL A 458 12.11 7.20 -0.12
CA VAL A 458 11.75 7.22 1.32
C VAL A 458 10.28 7.56 1.57
N THR A 459 9.55 7.96 0.52
CA THR A 459 8.08 8.05 0.45
C THR A 459 7.63 7.32 -0.82
N GLU A 460 7.72 6.00 -0.79
CA GLU A 460 7.39 5.12 -1.90
C GLU A 460 5.93 5.23 -2.34
N ASP A 461 5.05 5.60 -1.41
CA ASP A 461 3.60 5.78 -1.57
C ASP A 461 3.25 6.95 -2.50
N ALA A 462 3.81 8.13 -2.24
CA ALA A 462 3.62 9.31 -3.06
C ALA A 462 4.17 9.10 -4.49
N ASP A 463 5.31 8.44 -4.59
CA ASP A 463 5.91 8.05 -5.87
C ASP A 463 5.05 7.03 -6.63
N LEU A 464 4.57 5.99 -5.95
CA LEU A 464 3.73 4.96 -6.54
C LEU A 464 2.44 5.55 -7.13
N GLY A 465 1.80 6.49 -6.42
CA GLY A 465 0.64 7.22 -6.92
C GLY A 465 0.89 7.97 -8.22
N LEU A 466 2.05 8.61 -8.37
CA LEU A 466 2.45 9.27 -9.62
C LEU A 466 2.83 8.27 -10.71
N ARG A 467 3.56 7.19 -10.40
CA ARG A 467 3.92 6.17 -11.40
C ARG A 467 2.68 5.49 -11.98
N LEU A 468 1.69 5.17 -11.14
CA LEU A 468 0.38 4.69 -11.59
C LEU A 468 -0.29 5.68 -12.56
N ALA A 469 -0.35 6.96 -12.18
CA ALA A 469 -0.97 7.98 -13.03
C ALA A 469 -0.24 8.15 -14.38
N ARG A 470 1.09 8.08 -14.38
CA ARG A 470 1.93 8.18 -15.59
C ARG A 470 1.82 6.95 -16.49
N ALA A 471 1.56 5.78 -15.92
CA ALA A 471 1.22 4.57 -16.66
C ALA A 471 -0.23 4.58 -17.19
N GLY A 472 -1.01 5.63 -16.89
CA GLY A 472 -2.38 5.79 -17.36
C GLY A 472 -3.44 5.19 -16.44
N PHE A 473 -3.05 4.65 -15.29
CA PHE A 473 -3.98 4.12 -14.29
C PHE A 473 -4.65 5.22 -13.47
N GLU A 474 -5.80 4.88 -12.90
CA GLU A 474 -6.58 5.71 -12.00
C GLU A 474 -6.45 5.20 -10.56
N VAL A 475 -6.28 6.15 -9.64
CA VAL A 475 -6.39 5.94 -8.19
C VAL A 475 -7.72 6.54 -7.75
N ARG A 476 -8.52 5.81 -6.97
CA ARG A 476 -9.76 6.32 -6.37
C ARG A 476 -9.72 6.20 -4.85
N THR A 477 -10.57 6.97 -4.19
CA THR A 477 -10.85 6.83 -2.74
C THR A 477 -12.15 6.08 -2.52
N PHE A 478 -12.28 5.39 -1.39
CA PHE A 478 -13.55 4.75 -1.02
C PHE A 478 -13.89 4.94 0.45
N ALA A 479 -15.16 4.72 0.79
CA ALA A 479 -15.69 4.92 2.13
C ALA A 479 -15.29 3.76 3.07
N SER A 480 -14.06 3.81 3.57
CA SER A 480 -13.59 3.00 4.69
C SER A 480 -12.45 3.71 5.40
N GLN A 481 -12.26 3.37 6.68
CA GLN A 481 -11.31 4.04 7.55
C GLN A 481 -10.30 3.06 8.13
N THR A 482 -9.10 3.58 8.39
CA THR A 482 -8.06 2.92 9.17
C THR A 482 -7.58 3.89 10.25
N PHE A 483 -7.56 3.41 11.49
CA PHE A 483 -7.15 4.22 12.63
C PHE A 483 -5.65 4.06 12.89
N GLU A 484 -4.96 5.19 13.09
CA GLU A 484 -3.53 5.28 13.35
C GLU A 484 -3.24 6.30 14.47
N GLU A 485 -2.04 6.19 15.06
CA GLU A 485 -1.56 7.09 16.12
C GLU A 485 -0.72 8.23 15.53
N ALA A 486 -1.03 9.49 15.87
CA ALA A 486 -0.17 10.62 15.53
C ALA A 486 0.99 10.77 16.54
N PRO A 487 2.19 11.21 16.11
CA PRO A 487 3.28 11.51 17.04
C PRO A 487 2.89 12.59 18.06
N ALA A 488 2.95 12.24 19.35
CA ALA A 488 2.60 13.15 20.44
C ALA A 488 3.71 14.15 20.82
N VAL A 489 4.96 13.86 20.43
CA VAL A 489 6.16 14.62 20.81
C VAL A 489 6.66 15.43 19.62
N PHE A 490 6.92 16.73 19.83
CA PHE A 490 7.35 17.66 18.77
C PHE A 490 8.57 17.15 17.99
N GLY A 491 9.60 16.64 18.68
CA GLY A 491 10.79 16.09 18.03
C GLY A 491 10.49 14.89 17.12
N ALA A 492 9.60 13.99 17.55
CA ALA A 492 9.17 12.85 16.75
C ALA A 492 8.34 13.29 15.53
N LEU A 493 7.43 14.25 15.72
CA LEU A 493 6.63 14.84 14.65
C LEU A 493 7.51 15.53 13.59
N VAL A 494 8.50 16.32 14.00
CA VAL A 494 9.44 16.98 13.07
C VAL A 494 10.26 15.94 12.29
N LYS A 495 10.75 14.87 12.93
CA LYS A 495 11.45 13.77 12.23
C LYS A 495 10.56 13.11 11.19
N GLN A 496 9.31 12.79 11.55
CA GLN A 496 8.33 12.20 10.64
C GLN A 496 8.07 13.11 9.42
N ARG A 497 7.80 14.40 9.64
CA ARG A 497 7.57 15.36 8.54
C ARG A 497 8.81 15.63 7.70
N THR A 498 10.00 15.59 8.32
CA THR A 498 11.27 15.68 7.59
C THR A 498 11.42 14.51 6.61
N ARG A 499 11.10 13.29 7.02
CA ARG A 499 11.07 12.12 6.14
C ARG A 499 10.11 12.32 4.96
N TRP A 500 8.90 12.80 5.22
CA TRP A 500 7.91 13.05 4.17
C TRP A 500 8.37 14.09 3.16
N PHE A 501 8.85 15.25 3.62
CA PHE A 501 9.38 16.28 2.73
C PHE A 501 10.57 15.78 1.93
N LYS A 502 11.48 15.00 2.54
CA LYS A 502 12.63 14.42 1.84
C LYS A 502 12.18 13.54 0.69
N GLY A 503 11.24 12.63 0.94
CA GLY A 503 10.69 11.78 -0.11
C GLY A 503 9.90 12.56 -1.16
N TRP A 504 9.15 13.61 -0.79
CA TRP A 504 8.50 14.49 -1.77
C TRP A 504 9.49 15.24 -2.66
N MET A 505 10.65 15.65 -2.13
CA MET A 505 11.75 16.20 -2.95
C MET A 505 12.31 15.14 -3.89
N GLN A 506 12.51 13.90 -3.42
CA GLN A 506 12.92 12.79 -4.28
C GLN A 506 11.93 12.59 -5.43
N THR A 507 10.64 12.48 -5.11
CA THR A 507 9.56 12.31 -6.07
C THR A 507 9.48 13.50 -7.04
N PHE A 508 9.62 14.74 -6.56
CA PHE A 508 9.68 15.93 -7.43
C PHE A 508 10.84 15.84 -8.44
N ILE A 509 12.06 15.59 -7.95
CA ILE A 509 13.25 15.47 -8.81
C ILE A 509 13.07 14.33 -9.81
N VAL A 510 12.57 13.17 -9.36
CA VAL A 510 12.36 12.00 -10.19
C VAL A 510 11.38 12.29 -11.32
N HIS A 511 10.20 12.80 -11.00
CA HIS A 511 9.12 12.96 -11.96
C HIS A 511 9.26 14.21 -12.83
N CYS A 512 10.00 15.22 -12.38
CA CYS A 512 10.20 16.48 -13.10
C CYS A 512 11.55 16.60 -13.84
N ARG A 513 12.46 15.62 -13.72
CA ARG A 513 13.76 15.64 -14.44
C ARG A 513 13.62 15.70 -15.98
N ARG A 514 12.52 15.16 -16.51
CA ARG A 514 12.14 15.21 -17.93
C ARG A 514 10.74 15.82 -18.03
N PRO A 515 10.60 17.16 -17.96
CA PRO A 515 9.30 17.81 -17.85
C PRO A 515 8.41 17.50 -19.06
N MET A 516 8.94 17.51 -20.28
CA MET A 516 8.15 17.15 -21.48
C MET A 516 7.54 15.75 -21.39
N ARG A 517 8.27 14.78 -20.82
CA ARG A 517 7.76 13.42 -20.59
C ARG A 517 6.61 13.41 -19.58
N LEU A 518 6.68 14.23 -18.51
CA LEU A 518 5.57 14.38 -17.57
C LEU A 518 4.28 14.83 -18.27
N PHE A 519 4.38 15.80 -19.19
CA PHE A 519 3.23 16.29 -19.97
C PHE A 519 2.72 15.25 -20.98
N VAL A 520 3.61 14.48 -21.61
CA VAL A 520 3.23 13.40 -22.53
C VAL A 520 2.49 12.28 -21.79
N ASP A 521 3.02 11.83 -20.65
CA ASP A 521 2.45 10.71 -19.88
C ASP A 521 1.08 11.07 -19.28
N LEU A 522 0.97 12.27 -18.68
CA LEU A 522 -0.22 12.68 -17.93
C LEU A 522 -1.23 13.51 -18.74
N GLY A 523 -0.79 14.16 -19.81
CA GLY A 523 -1.51 15.27 -20.44
C GLY A 523 -1.44 16.57 -19.61
N SER A 524 -1.65 17.72 -20.26
CA SER A 524 -1.42 19.04 -19.66
C SER A 524 -2.20 19.29 -18.36
N ARG A 525 -3.48 18.91 -18.32
CA ARG A 525 -4.34 19.11 -17.15
C ARG A 525 -3.79 18.40 -15.90
N ARG A 526 -3.43 17.12 -16.03
CA ARG A 526 -2.92 16.31 -14.91
C ARG A 526 -1.47 16.67 -14.56
N ALA A 527 -0.65 17.00 -15.54
CA ALA A 527 0.72 17.48 -15.31
C ALA A 527 0.73 18.81 -14.52
N ILE A 528 -0.11 19.77 -14.91
CA ILE A 528 -0.26 21.04 -14.16
C ILE A 528 -0.76 20.77 -12.73
N ALA A 529 -1.69 19.83 -12.53
CA ALA A 529 -2.14 19.45 -11.20
C ALA A 529 -0.99 18.91 -10.33
N VAL A 530 -0.12 18.05 -10.89
CA VAL A 530 1.08 17.55 -10.17
C VAL A 530 2.03 18.68 -9.83
N LEU A 531 2.30 19.59 -10.76
CA LEU A 531 3.15 20.76 -10.48
C LEU A 531 2.54 21.67 -9.41
N ALA A 532 1.22 21.86 -9.42
CA ALA A 532 0.49 22.62 -8.41
C ALA A 532 0.49 21.95 -7.02
N MET A 533 0.46 20.61 -6.97
CA MET A 533 0.64 19.83 -5.75
C MET A 533 2.04 20.08 -5.16
N PHE A 534 3.10 20.04 -5.97
CA PHE A 534 4.45 20.37 -5.51
C PHE A 534 4.62 21.86 -5.15
N ALA A 535 4.05 22.77 -5.93
CA ALA A 535 4.09 24.21 -5.65
C ALA A 535 3.53 24.53 -4.25
N SER A 536 2.35 24.01 -3.92
CA SER A 536 1.74 24.27 -2.62
C SER A 536 2.25 23.37 -1.50
N GLY A 537 2.44 22.08 -1.76
CA GLY A 537 2.79 21.09 -0.73
C GLY A 537 4.26 21.04 -0.38
N LEU A 538 5.17 21.25 -1.35
CA LEU A 538 6.62 21.17 -1.16
C LEU A 538 7.27 22.55 -1.09
N PHE A 539 7.01 23.39 -2.09
CA PHE A 539 7.62 24.71 -2.19
C PHE A 539 6.97 25.74 -1.26
N GLY A 540 5.69 25.56 -0.90
CA GLY A 540 4.99 26.37 0.09
C GLY A 540 5.74 26.43 1.42
N PRO A 541 6.03 25.31 2.10
CA PRO A 541 6.82 25.30 3.34
C PRO A 541 8.27 25.81 3.19
N LEU A 542 8.90 25.61 2.03
CA LEU A 542 10.28 26.10 1.79
C LEU A 542 10.35 27.62 1.62
N LEU A 543 9.44 28.19 0.83
CA LEU A 543 9.41 29.60 0.47
C LEU A 543 8.53 30.45 1.41
N GLY A 544 7.59 29.82 2.10
CA GLY A 544 6.56 30.45 2.94
C GLY A 544 7.12 31.44 3.97
N PRO A 545 8.15 31.09 4.76
CA PRO A 545 8.77 32.03 5.70
C PRO A 545 9.32 33.29 5.03
N PHE A 546 9.93 33.17 3.85
CA PHE A 546 10.49 34.31 3.10
C PHE A 546 9.37 35.19 2.53
N LEU A 547 8.34 34.57 1.96
CA LEU A 547 7.17 35.29 1.45
C LEU A 547 6.41 36.02 2.56
N ALA A 548 6.22 35.36 3.71
CA ALA A 548 5.59 35.97 4.88
C ALA A 548 6.43 37.13 5.43
N ALA A 549 7.75 36.96 5.58
CA ALA A 549 8.65 38.02 6.01
C ALA A 549 8.64 39.22 5.05
N ARG A 550 8.66 38.97 3.74
CA ARG A 550 8.56 40.03 2.72
C ARG A 550 7.23 40.78 2.82
N MET A 551 6.12 40.05 2.93
CA MET A 551 4.80 40.65 3.03
C MET A 551 4.64 41.50 4.31
N ILE A 552 5.15 41.02 5.45
CA ILE A 552 5.16 41.77 6.71
C ILE A 552 6.02 43.03 6.57
N TYR A 553 7.22 42.91 6.00
CA TYR A 553 8.08 44.06 5.74
C TYR A 553 7.39 45.10 4.85
N ASP A 554 6.75 44.66 3.76
CA ASP A 554 6.07 45.57 2.84
C ASP A 554 4.79 46.19 3.42
N ALA A 555 4.16 45.52 4.39
CA ALA A 555 3.02 46.06 5.13
C ALA A 555 3.44 47.17 6.11
N ILE A 556 4.62 47.04 6.74
CA ILE A 556 5.08 47.96 7.78
C ILE A 556 5.91 49.12 7.20
N PHE A 557 6.84 48.80 6.30
CA PHE A 557 7.86 49.74 5.79
C PHE A 557 7.71 50.02 4.30
N GLY A 558 6.95 49.19 3.59
CA GLY A 558 6.79 49.29 2.14
C GLY A 558 5.47 49.93 1.71
N ALA A 559 5.16 49.76 0.44
CA ALA A 559 3.99 50.31 -0.21
C ALA A 559 2.83 49.31 -0.34
N LEU A 560 2.81 48.22 0.44
CA LEU A 560 1.78 47.17 0.26
C LEU A 560 0.37 47.70 0.49
N LEU A 561 0.19 48.52 1.54
CA LEU A 561 -1.10 49.06 1.96
C LEU A 561 -1.35 50.50 1.47
N ALA A 562 -0.32 51.16 0.94
CA ALA A 562 -0.41 52.50 0.34
C ALA A 562 0.41 52.60 -0.97
N PRO A 563 0.14 51.76 -1.98
CA PRO A 563 0.86 51.81 -3.25
C PRO A 563 0.49 53.06 -4.05
N VAL A 564 1.49 53.76 -4.59
CA VAL A 564 1.28 55.02 -5.33
C VAL A 564 1.40 54.80 -6.84
N ALA A 565 2.33 53.96 -7.29
CA ALA A 565 2.50 53.67 -8.70
C ALA A 565 1.50 52.60 -9.20
N PRO A 566 0.92 52.72 -10.41
CA PRO A 566 -0.05 51.74 -10.95
C PRO A 566 0.43 50.28 -10.89
N LEU A 567 1.72 50.05 -11.09
CA LEU A 567 2.31 48.72 -11.09
C LEU A 567 2.56 48.19 -9.68
N GLU A 568 2.84 49.07 -8.71
CA GLU A 568 2.86 48.70 -7.29
C GLU A 568 1.46 48.34 -6.81
N ILE A 569 0.44 49.09 -7.24
CA ILE A 569 -0.97 48.77 -6.97
C ILE A 569 -1.29 47.36 -7.48
N ALA A 570 -0.92 47.05 -8.72
CA ALA A 570 -1.15 45.73 -9.32
C ALA A 570 -0.43 44.60 -8.57
N LEU A 571 0.85 44.77 -8.22
CA LEU A 571 1.62 43.77 -7.47
C LEU A 571 1.11 43.59 -6.04
N SER A 572 0.80 44.67 -5.34
CA SER A 572 0.23 44.63 -3.99
C SER A 572 -1.13 43.93 -3.99
N THR A 573 -1.97 44.24 -4.98
CA THR A 573 -3.26 43.57 -5.16
C THR A 573 -3.08 42.08 -5.44
N LEU A 574 -2.15 41.71 -6.34
CA LEU A 574 -1.84 40.32 -6.63
C LEU A 574 -1.45 39.53 -5.37
N TRP A 575 -0.52 40.05 -4.57
CA TRP A 575 -0.07 39.39 -3.34
C TRP A 575 -1.14 39.34 -2.25
N CYS A 576 -1.92 40.42 -2.07
CA CYS A 576 -3.06 40.42 -1.13
C CYS A 576 -4.12 39.39 -1.55
N CYS A 577 -4.48 39.35 -2.84
CA CYS A 577 -5.39 38.34 -3.38
C CYS A 577 -4.85 36.92 -3.15
N LEU A 578 -3.55 36.70 -3.40
CA LEU A 578 -2.93 35.39 -3.17
C LEU A 578 -2.93 35.01 -1.69
N ALA A 579 -2.64 35.95 -0.78
CA ALA A 579 -2.64 35.70 0.65
C ALA A 579 -4.05 35.33 1.16
N ILE A 580 -5.07 36.09 0.74
CA ILE A 580 -6.47 35.82 1.09
C ILE A 580 -6.93 34.48 0.51
N ALA A 581 -6.72 34.26 -0.79
CA ALA A 581 -7.11 33.01 -1.45
C ALA A 581 -6.34 31.81 -0.89
N GLY A 582 -5.06 32.00 -0.55
CA GLY A 582 -4.22 31.02 0.14
C GLY A 582 -4.79 30.62 1.50
N ALA A 583 -5.11 31.60 2.35
CA ALA A 583 -5.73 31.39 3.66
C ALA A 583 -7.08 30.66 3.55
N VAL A 584 -7.94 31.09 2.62
CA VAL A 584 -9.21 30.41 2.34
C VAL A 584 -8.97 28.97 1.90
N SER A 585 -8.02 28.74 0.99
CA SER A 585 -7.71 27.39 0.50
C SER A 585 -7.15 26.47 1.59
N LEU A 586 -6.49 27.01 2.62
CA LEU A 586 -5.99 26.25 3.76
C LEU A 586 -7.11 25.92 4.76
N ILE A 587 -7.94 26.92 5.10
CA ILE A 587 -8.98 26.80 6.14
C ILE A 587 -10.19 26.00 5.65
N LEU A 588 -10.61 26.18 4.40
CA LEU A 588 -11.81 25.53 3.86
C LEU A 588 -11.78 23.99 3.96
N PRO A 589 -10.74 23.28 3.48
CA PRO A 589 -10.69 21.82 3.61
C PRO A 589 -10.60 21.36 5.07
N LEU A 590 -9.90 22.10 5.95
CA LEU A 590 -9.91 21.83 7.39
C LEU A 590 -11.33 21.92 7.97
N ALA A 591 -12.07 22.97 7.65
CA ALA A 591 -13.45 23.15 8.08
C ALA A 591 -14.38 22.06 7.53
N MET A 592 -14.22 21.68 6.27
CA MET A 592 -14.99 20.60 5.64
C MET A 592 -14.68 19.23 6.26
N GLY A 593 -13.41 18.88 6.42
CA GLY A 593 -12.95 17.62 7.01
C GLY A 593 -13.41 17.50 8.46
N MET A 594 -13.24 18.57 9.24
CA MET A 594 -13.71 18.65 10.62
C MET A 594 -15.22 18.42 10.73
N ARG A 595 -16.04 19.00 9.84
CA ARG A 595 -17.49 18.75 9.82
C ARG A 595 -17.82 17.31 9.42
N ARG A 596 -17.16 16.77 8.40
CA ARG A 596 -17.39 15.40 7.91
C ARG A 596 -17.10 14.34 8.98
N ARG A 597 -16.03 14.53 9.75
CA ARG A 597 -15.63 13.64 10.84
C ARG A 597 -16.18 14.00 12.22
N ARG A 598 -17.04 15.02 12.32
CA ARG A 598 -17.58 15.54 13.60
C ARG A 598 -16.48 15.93 14.62
N LEU A 599 -15.33 16.39 14.15
CA LEU A 599 -14.17 16.79 14.97
C LEU A 599 -14.26 18.23 15.49
N THR A 600 -15.46 18.77 15.68
CA THR A 600 -15.67 20.18 16.02
C THR A 600 -15.13 20.57 17.39
N ARG A 601 -14.87 19.59 18.26
CA ARG A 601 -14.16 19.77 19.53
C ARG A 601 -12.70 20.24 19.34
N PHE A 602 -12.07 19.95 18.19
CA PHE A 602 -10.67 20.32 17.91
C PHE A 602 -10.51 21.73 17.32
N ARG A 603 -11.60 22.50 17.16
CA ARG A 603 -11.55 23.88 16.65
C ARG A 603 -10.51 24.79 17.34
N PRO A 604 -10.31 24.74 18.68
CA PRO A 604 -9.31 25.59 19.34
C PRO A 604 -7.87 25.34 18.83
N ALA A 605 -7.57 24.13 18.33
CA ALA A 605 -6.26 23.81 17.79
C ALA A 605 -5.88 24.69 16.57
N LEU A 606 -6.88 25.23 15.85
CA LEU A 606 -6.66 26.11 14.69
C LEU A 606 -5.92 27.42 15.05
N ILE A 607 -5.93 27.84 16.33
CA ILE A 607 -5.14 28.99 16.80
C ILE A 607 -3.63 28.71 16.62
N TYR A 608 -3.22 27.44 16.70
CA TYR A 608 -1.84 27.00 16.50
C TYR A 608 -1.47 26.76 15.03
N LEU A 609 -2.35 27.07 14.07
CA LEU A 609 -2.07 26.87 12.65
C LEU A 609 -0.80 27.60 12.18
N PRO A 610 -0.48 28.85 12.59
CA PRO A 610 0.79 29.48 12.24
C PRO A 610 2.02 28.71 12.75
N MET A 611 1.95 28.19 13.98
CA MET A 611 3.03 27.37 14.56
C MET A 611 3.17 26.04 13.81
N TRP A 612 2.05 25.43 13.40
CA TRP A 612 2.04 24.23 12.57
C TRP A 612 2.73 24.47 11.22
N LEU A 613 2.42 25.57 10.53
CA LEU A 613 3.07 25.94 9.27
C LEU A 613 4.57 26.21 9.43
N MET A 614 4.98 26.83 10.54
CA MET A 614 6.40 27.04 10.86
C MET A 614 7.12 25.70 11.08
N MET A 615 6.51 24.77 11.81
CA MET A 615 7.05 23.42 12.00
C MET A 615 7.23 22.68 10.66
N LEU A 616 6.25 22.75 9.76
CA LEU A 616 6.37 22.19 8.41
C LEU A 616 7.53 22.81 7.63
N SER A 617 7.74 24.13 7.78
CA SER A 617 8.86 24.84 7.15
C SER A 617 10.21 24.37 7.70
N ILE A 618 10.34 24.21 9.02
CA ILE A 618 11.54 23.67 9.67
C ILE A 618 11.83 22.25 9.16
N ALA A 619 10.81 21.40 9.10
CA ALA A 619 10.93 20.04 8.61
C ALA A 619 11.34 19.99 7.12
N ALA A 620 10.81 20.88 6.28
CA ALA A 620 11.15 20.97 4.86
C ALA A 620 12.61 21.41 4.63
N TRP A 621 13.10 22.41 5.37
CA TRP A 621 14.50 22.85 5.29
C TRP A 621 15.47 21.78 5.83
N ARG A 622 15.12 21.13 6.95
CA ARG A 622 15.87 19.98 7.46
C ARG A 622 15.92 18.84 6.43
N ALA A 623 14.82 18.58 5.74
CA ALA A 623 14.73 17.54 4.72
C ALA A 623 15.64 17.82 3.52
N LEU A 624 15.73 19.09 3.07
CA LEU A 624 16.63 19.50 1.99
C LEU A 624 18.09 19.25 2.35
N TYR A 625 18.47 19.58 3.58
CA TYR A 625 19.81 19.31 4.11
C TYR A 625 20.10 17.82 4.23
N GLU A 626 19.16 17.02 4.74
CA GLU A 626 19.29 15.57 4.80
C GLU A 626 19.38 14.92 3.42
N LEU A 627 18.61 15.41 2.44
CA LEU A 627 18.64 14.90 1.06
C LEU A 627 20.04 15.07 0.44
N TRP A 628 20.72 16.17 0.75
CA TRP A 628 22.11 16.39 0.31
C TRP A 628 23.07 15.39 0.97
N ARG A 629 22.99 15.21 2.29
CA ARG A 629 23.96 14.41 3.06
C ARG A 629 23.71 12.91 3.00
N ARG A 630 22.45 12.49 3.12
CA ARG A 630 21.98 11.11 3.30
C ARG A 630 20.66 10.87 2.53
N PRO A 631 20.70 10.85 1.19
CA PRO A 631 19.49 10.85 0.36
C PRO A 631 18.57 9.64 0.59
N PHE A 632 19.15 8.46 0.86
CA PHE A 632 18.41 7.20 1.02
C PHE A 632 18.22 6.77 2.48
N HIS A 633 18.59 7.63 3.44
CA HIS A 633 18.48 7.29 4.86
C HIS A 633 17.03 7.42 5.33
N TRP A 634 16.50 6.34 5.91
CA TRP A 634 15.18 6.31 6.52
C TRP A 634 15.29 6.53 8.03
N GLU A 635 14.66 7.59 8.56
CA GLU A 635 14.52 7.79 10.02
C GLU A 635 13.23 7.12 10.50
N LYS A 636 13.37 6.08 11.34
CA LYS A 636 12.21 5.42 11.97
C LYS A 636 11.46 6.41 12.85
N THR A 637 10.14 6.38 12.76
CA THR A 637 9.25 7.00 13.76
C THR A 637 8.87 5.90 14.74
N GLU A 638 9.04 6.13 16.04
CA GLU A 638 8.59 5.20 17.07
C GLU A 638 7.07 5.33 17.23
N HIS A 639 6.35 4.21 17.18
CA HIS A 639 4.89 4.14 17.36
C HIS A 639 4.55 3.29 18.59
N GLY A 640 3.33 3.42 19.14
CA GLY A 640 2.90 2.65 20.30
C GLY A 640 3.36 3.21 21.66
N LEU A 641 3.75 4.49 21.71
CA LEU A 641 4.19 5.16 22.95
C LEU A 641 3.02 5.71 23.78
N THR A 642 1.83 5.89 23.19
CA THR A 642 0.64 6.27 23.95
C THR A 642 -0.13 5.03 24.39
N MET A 643 -0.43 4.97 25.69
CA MET A 643 -1.01 3.82 26.40
C MET A 643 -2.34 3.34 25.78
N ARG A 644 -2.29 2.38 24.85
CA ARG A 644 -3.46 1.52 24.54
C ARG A 644 -3.58 0.31 25.46
N GLY A 645 -2.57 0.04 26.30
CA GLY A 645 -2.60 -1.05 27.28
C GLY A 645 -3.57 -0.83 28.46
N ALA A 646 -4.01 0.40 28.72
CA ALA A 646 -4.88 0.71 29.87
C ALA A 646 -6.38 0.65 29.55
N VAL A 647 -6.79 0.94 28.30
CA VAL A 647 -8.22 1.01 27.94
C VAL A 647 -8.80 -0.37 27.60
N GLU A 648 -7.97 -1.32 27.12
CA GLU A 648 -8.44 -2.70 26.90
C GLU A 648 -8.63 -3.50 28.21
N ALA A 649 -7.96 -3.12 29.30
CA ALA A 649 -8.12 -3.76 30.61
C ALA A 649 -9.46 -3.43 31.29
N GLU A 650 -10.10 -2.30 30.95
CA GLU A 650 -11.43 -1.94 31.48
C GLU A 650 -12.59 -2.59 30.71
N ILE A 651 -12.38 -2.99 29.45
CA ILE A 651 -13.41 -3.67 28.64
C ILE A 651 -13.41 -5.19 28.93
N GLU A 652 -12.39 -5.72 29.60
CA GLU A 652 -12.26 -7.13 29.97
C GLU A 652 -13.15 -7.56 31.17
N VAL A 653 -13.94 -6.63 31.74
CA VAL A 653 -14.82 -6.90 32.90
C VAL A 653 -16.28 -6.52 32.63
N ASP A 654 -16.89 -6.91 31.50
CA ASP A 654 -18.34 -7.21 31.47
C ASP A 654 -18.79 -7.97 30.20
N PRO A 655 -18.77 -9.31 30.18
CA PRO A 655 -19.52 -10.07 29.20
C PRO A 655 -20.91 -10.38 29.77
N PHE A 656 -21.95 -9.85 29.12
CA PHE A 656 -23.40 -10.00 29.36
C PHE A 656 -24.10 -8.86 30.10
N VAL A 657 -24.47 -7.80 29.35
CA VAL A 657 -25.79 -7.17 29.53
C VAL A 657 -26.38 -6.82 28.17
N SER A 658 -27.34 -7.63 27.72
CA SER A 658 -28.37 -7.25 26.75
C SER A 658 -29.21 -6.11 27.34
N ARG A 659 -29.12 -4.90 26.78
CA ARG A 659 -30.10 -3.84 27.07
C ARG A 659 -31.14 -3.82 25.96
N GLU A 660 -32.26 -4.49 26.25
CA GLU A 660 -33.56 -4.13 25.69
C GLU A 660 -33.94 -2.74 26.25
N GLU A 661 -34.29 -1.80 25.39
CA GLU A 661 -34.88 -0.52 25.78
C GLU A 661 -36.39 -0.70 26.04
N PRO A 662 -36.93 -0.25 27.18
CA PRO A 662 -38.36 -0.05 27.31
C PRO A 662 -38.75 1.37 26.87
N LEU A 663 -39.77 1.43 26.01
CA LEU A 663 -40.56 2.64 25.76
C LEU A 663 -41.09 3.19 27.10
N PHE A 664 -40.92 4.48 27.34
CA PHE A 664 -41.60 5.18 28.42
C PHE A 664 -42.72 6.07 27.87
N ASP A 665 -43.88 5.85 28.47
CA ASP A 665 -45.14 6.57 28.37
C ASP A 665 -45.01 8.08 28.62
N GLN A 666 -45.85 8.81 27.89
CA GLN A 666 -46.31 10.14 28.26
C GLN A 666 -47.25 10.01 29.47
N GLU A 667 -47.08 10.83 30.50
CA GLU A 667 -48.11 11.76 30.99
C GLU A 667 -47.73 12.47 32.30
N ALA A 668 -48.12 13.75 32.32
CA ALA A 668 -48.58 14.57 33.45
C ALA A 668 -47.62 15.01 34.58
N GLY A 669 -47.38 16.33 34.60
CA GLY A 669 -47.98 17.16 35.65
C GLY A 669 -47.05 17.85 36.65
N ALA A 670 -46.68 19.10 36.37
CA ALA A 670 -46.81 20.30 37.23
C ALA A 670 -45.97 21.45 36.67
#